data_AF-A0A0J6K1X5-F1
#
_entry.id   AF-A0A0J6K1X5-F1
#
_cell.length_a   1.000
_cell.length_b   1.000
_cell.length_c   1.000
_cell.angle_alpha   90.00
_cell.angle_beta   90.00
_cell.angle_gamma   90.00
#
_symmetry.space_group_name_H-M   'P 1'
#
loop_
_entity.id
_entity.type
_entity.pdbx_description
1 polymer ?
#
loop_
_entity_poly.entity_id
_entity_poly.type
_entity_poly.pdbx_seq_one_letter_code
_entity_poly.pdbx_strand_id
1 'polypeptide(L)'
;MSQNPLLDFSGLTRFAEIKPEHISPAIDELLSAARAAVKRLTAEQGAPSWESFVDPLTDATEHLGRAWGVVGHLNAVVNTPELREAYNANIPRISEFWTEMGQNLELYARFKALAASPEHADYSAARKKIVSNDLRDFRLSGAELPQAEKERFAAIQTRLAELSAKFEQNVLDATDAFSLYIEDKAELSGVPEDSLELFAAAAAGDDKSGYKITLQFPFYFPVLQYADNRALREKLYQANVQRASEFGPSDRDNSPIIREKLKLAREEAQLLGFANFAELSLFTKMAESPEQVIAFLRDLAARAKPFAVKDRQELEAFAAAELGLAKLEAWDLAYAAEKLRVARYAFSEQEVKQYFPESKVLPGLFGVVSTLFGIEVRPSSAPVWHQDVRFFDIHKDGQLVGSFYFDLYARDGKRSGAWMDDARGRRSKSGQVQTPIAYLTCNFTRPVGDKPALFTHDEVITLFHEFGHGLHHMLTRVDELGVAGINGVEWDAVELPSQFLENFAWEWDVVQGMTSHVDSGATLPRELFDKMLAAKNFQSGMATVRQLEFALFDLQLYSGFDADKGNWLTLLDEVRSEVAVNFPPAYNRFPNSFSHIFAGGYSAGYYSYKWAEVLSADAYAAFEEAGGANPDTGKRFWDEILAVGGSRPALESFRAFRGRDPQIDALLRHSGMVETA
;
A
#
# COMPACT_ATOMS: atom_id res chain seq x y z
N MET A 1 4.64 28.68 -23.95
CA MET A 1 4.61 27.50 -23.07
C MET A 1 5.59 27.76 -21.95
N SER A 2 5.19 27.56 -20.70
CA SER A 2 6.12 27.64 -19.58
C SER A 2 7.23 26.62 -19.80
N GLN A 3 8.49 26.99 -19.54
CA GLN A 3 9.62 26.06 -19.65
C GLN A 3 9.61 25.01 -18.53
N ASN A 4 8.84 25.23 -17.46
CA ASN A 4 8.80 24.33 -16.31
C ASN A 4 7.97 23.06 -16.63
N PRO A 5 8.55 21.85 -16.57
CA PRO A 5 7.86 20.60 -16.89
C PRO A 5 6.69 20.26 -15.96
N LEU A 6 6.66 20.80 -14.73
CA LEU A 6 5.56 20.58 -13.78
C LEU A 6 4.30 21.41 -14.10
N LEU A 7 4.38 22.32 -15.07
CA LEU A 7 3.26 23.15 -15.53
C LEU A 7 2.67 22.67 -16.87
N ASP A 8 3.16 21.53 -17.39
CA ASP A 8 2.71 20.95 -18.64
C ASP A 8 1.77 19.75 -18.38
N PHE A 9 0.47 20.01 -18.48
CA PHE A 9 -0.58 19.00 -18.27
C PHE A 9 -1.12 18.41 -19.57
N SER A 10 -0.53 18.77 -20.72
CA SER A 10 -1.04 18.43 -22.06
C SER A 10 -0.89 16.95 -22.43
N GLY A 11 -0.03 16.21 -21.71
CA GLY A 11 0.26 14.81 -22.00
C GLY A 11 0.77 14.05 -20.77
N LEU A 12 1.69 13.11 -21.02
CA LEU A 12 2.40 12.37 -19.98
C LEU A 12 3.43 13.27 -19.31
N THR A 13 3.66 13.05 -18.01
CA THR A 13 4.64 13.80 -17.22
C THR A 13 6.04 13.65 -17.81
N ARG A 14 6.73 14.77 -18.02
CA ARG A 14 8.10 14.79 -18.57
C ARG A 14 9.15 14.53 -17.48
N PHE A 15 9.08 13.36 -16.83
CA PHE A 15 9.89 13.02 -15.64
C PHE A 15 11.39 13.31 -15.80
N ALA A 16 11.98 12.95 -16.94
CA ALA A 16 13.40 13.14 -17.22
C ALA A 16 13.86 14.62 -17.23
N GLU A 17 12.92 15.57 -17.31
CA GLU A 17 13.20 17.01 -17.32
C GLU A 17 12.95 17.67 -15.96
N ILE A 18 12.31 16.98 -15.02
CA ILE A 18 11.99 17.54 -13.71
C ILE A 18 13.27 17.59 -12.87
N LYS A 19 13.50 18.75 -12.24
CA LYS A 19 14.63 18.99 -11.36
C LYS A 19 14.15 19.66 -10.08
N PRO A 20 14.88 19.56 -8.96
CA PRO A 20 14.49 20.17 -7.69
C PRO A 20 14.18 21.68 -7.80
N GLU A 21 14.95 22.43 -8.59
CA GLU A 21 14.75 23.87 -8.80
C GLU A 21 13.45 24.23 -9.54
N HIS A 22 12.79 23.26 -10.19
CA HIS A 22 11.50 23.47 -10.84
C HIS A 22 10.32 23.41 -9.86
N ILE A 23 10.49 22.81 -8.69
CA ILE A 23 9.39 22.48 -7.77
C ILE A 23 8.75 23.76 -7.22
N SER A 24 9.48 24.53 -6.42
CA SER A 24 8.91 25.72 -5.76
C SER A 24 8.29 26.71 -6.75
N PRO A 25 8.92 27.06 -7.90
CA PRO A 25 8.30 27.96 -8.87
C PRO A 25 7.00 27.40 -9.49
N ALA A 26 6.91 26.10 -9.75
CA ALA A 26 5.68 25.51 -10.26
C ALA A 26 4.57 25.54 -9.19
N ILE A 27 4.91 25.20 -7.96
CA ILE A 27 3.98 25.24 -6.83
C ILE A 27 3.48 26.67 -6.57
N ASP A 28 4.33 27.70 -6.68
CA ASP A 28 3.94 29.11 -6.58
C ASP A 28 2.84 29.47 -7.59
N GLU A 29 3.07 29.12 -8.86
CA GLU A 29 2.15 29.42 -9.96
C GLU A 29 0.83 28.68 -9.79
N LEU A 30 0.87 27.39 -9.46
CA LEU A 30 -0.31 26.55 -9.30
C LEU A 30 -1.16 26.94 -8.08
N LEU A 31 -0.52 27.24 -6.94
CA LEU A 31 -1.22 27.75 -5.76
C LEU A 31 -1.89 29.09 -6.05
N SER A 32 -1.20 30.00 -6.75
CA SER A 32 -1.74 31.30 -7.14
C SER A 32 -2.96 31.13 -8.06
N ALA A 33 -2.84 30.26 -9.08
CA ALA A 33 -3.93 29.96 -10.02
C ALA A 33 -5.14 29.35 -9.31
N ALA A 34 -4.92 28.37 -8.42
CA ALA A 34 -5.99 27.72 -7.67
C ALA A 34 -6.71 28.69 -6.73
N ARG A 35 -5.97 29.51 -5.96
CA ARG A 35 -6.56 30.55 -5.10
C ARG A 35 -7.33 31.61 -5.90
N ALA A 36 -6.82 31.99 -7.08
CA ALA A 36 -7.52 32.93 -7.97
C ALA A 36 -8.83 32.34 -8.52
N ALA A 37 -8.83 31.06 -8.89
CA ALA A 37 -10.03 30.35 -9.31
C ALA A 37 -11.07 30.30 -8.18
N VAL A 38 -10.66 29.92 -6.96
CA VAL A 38 -11.52 29.92 -5.77
C VAL A 38 -12.15 31.28 -5.54
N LYS A 39 -11.34 32.35 -5.49
CA LYS A 39 -11.84 33.72 -5.27
C LYS A 39 -12.84 34.15 -6.34
N ARG A 40 -12.60 33.82 -7.61
CA ARG A 40 -13.56 34.10 -8.69
C ARG A 40 -14.86 33.33 -8.46
N LEU A 41 -14.74 32.02 -8.21
CA LEU A 41 -15.87 31.12 -8.05
C LEU A 41 -16.68 31.42 -6.79
N THR A 42 -16.11 31.97 -5.72
CA THR A 42 -16.92 32.37 -4.56
C THR A 42 -17.59 33.74 -4.73
N ALA A 43 -17.04 34.62 -5.58
CA ALA A 43 -17.59 35.95 -5.85
C ALA A 43 -18.71 35.98 -6.92
N GLU A 44 -18.84 34.91 -7.72
CA GLU A 44 -19.85 34.81 -8.77
C GLU A 44 -21.28 34.95 -8.24
N GLN A 45 -22.07 35.76 -8.94
CA GLN A 45 -23.48 36.00 -8.61
C GLN A 45 -24.37 34.97 -9.29
N GLY A 46 -25.38 34.48 -8.57
CA GLY A 46 -26.32 33.46 -9.06
C GLY A 46 -26.14 32.09 -8.42
N ALA A 47 -27.05 31.18 -8.72
CA ALA A 47 -27.00 29.80 -8.22
C ALA A 47 -25.82 29.05 -8.88
N PRO A 48 -24.98 28.32 -8.10
CA PRO A 48 -23.95 27.47 -8.69
C PRO A 48 -24.60 26.32 -9.46
N SER A 49 -24.03 25.95 -10.60
CA SER A 49 -24.28 24.68 -11.29
C SER A 49 -23.00 23.84 -11.32
N TRP A 50 -23.09 22.60 -11.80
CA TRP A 50 -21.91 21.76 -11.98
C TRP A 50 -20.86 22.43 -12.89
N GLU A 51 -21.30 22.91 -14.05
CA GLU A 51 -20.45 23.48 -15.10
C GLU A 51 -19.91 24.87 -14.71
N SER A 52 -20.67 25.65 -13.93
CA SER A 52 -20.26 27.00 -13.54
C SER A 52 -19.36 27.00 -12.30
N PHE A 53 -19.48 26.00 -11.43
CA PHE A 53 -18.81 25.98 -10.12
C PHE A 53 -17.90 24.78 -9.91
N VAL A 54 -18.42 23.55 -10.00
CA VAL A 54 -17.66 22.33 -9.69
C VAL A 54 -16.56 22.10 -10.72
N ASP A 55 -16.90 22.11 -12.01
CA ASP A 55 -15.94 21.85 -13.09
C ASP A 55 -14.73 22.81 -13.08
N PRO A 56 -14.92 24.15 -12.98
CA PRO A 56 -13.79 25.07 -12.92
C PRO A 56 -13.00 24.99 -11.61
N LEU A 57 -13.63 24.59 -10.50
CA LEU A 57 -12.94 24.37 -9.22
C LEU A 57 -12.05 23.14 -9.32
N THR A 58 -12.59 22.03 -9.84
CA THR A 58 -11.87 20.79 -10.11
C THR A 58 -10.71 21.03 -11.07
N ASP A 59 -10.92 21.74 -12.20
CA ASP A 59 -9.85 22.06 -13.16
C ASP A 59 -8.65 22.75 -12.48
N ALA A 60 -8.92 23.75 -11.63
CA ALA A 60 -7.87 24.55 -11.02
C ALA A 60 -7.10 23.78 -9.93
N THR A 61 -7.81 22.94 -9.17
CA THR A 61 -7.23 22.16 -8.06
C THR A 61 -6.53 20.88 -8.55
N GLU A 62 -7.02 20.27 -9.63
CA GLU A 62 -6.42 19.09 -10.25
C GLU A 62 -4.99 19.35 -10.72
N HIS A 63 -4.71 20.51 -11.33
CA HIS A 63 -3.35 20.84 -11.77
C HIS A 63 -2.34 20.88 -10.61
N LEU A 64 -2.73 21.49 -9.49
CA LEU A 64 -1.91 21.51 -8.27
C LEU A 64 -1.73 20.09 -7.72
N GLY A 65 -2.81 19.32 -7.62
CA GLY A 65 -2.78 17.94 -7.14
C GLY A 65 -1.86 17.06 -7.99
N ARG A 66 -1.98 17.12 -9.31
CA ARG A 66 -1.13 16.35 -10.25
C ARG A 66 0.34 16.73 -10.14
N ALA A 67 0.67 18.02 -10.09
CA ALA A 67 2.06 18.46 -9.95
C ALA A 67 2.65 18.02 -8.60
N TRP A 68 1.88 18.13 -7.52
CA TRP A 68 2.34 17.71 -6.20
C TRP A 68 2.46 16.18 -6.09
N GLY A 69 1.54 15.42 -6.68
CA GLY A 69 1.63 13.96 -6.78
C GLY A 69 2.90 13.51 -7.50
N VAL A 70 3.29 14.18 -8.59
CA VAL A 70 4.57 13.92 -9.27
C VAL A 70 5.78 14.17 -8.36
N VAL A 71 5.78 15.26 -7.58
CA VAL A 71 6.87 15.56 -6.64
C VAL A 71 6.93 14.53 -5.52
N GLY A 72 5.78 14.18 -4.93
CA GLY A 72 5.67 13.13 -3.91
C GLY A 72 6.13 11.77 -4.42
N HIS A 73 5.74 11.41 -5.64
CA HIS A 73 6.17 10.18 -6.29
C HIS A 73 7.69 10.14 -6.46
N LEU A 74 8.30 11.19 -7.04
CA LEU A 74 9.75 11.28 -7.18
C LEU A 74 10.46 11.18 -5.81
N ASN A 75 9.93 11.86 -4.78
CA ASN A 75 10.48 11.78 -3.43
C ASN A 75 10.41 10.36 -2.84
N ALA A 76 9.45 9.53 -3.26
CA ALA A 76 9.31 8.14 -2.81
C ALA A 76 10.18 7.14 -3.60
N VAL A 77 10.50 7.40 -4.87
CA VAL A 77 11.16 6.42 -5.75
C VAL A 77 12.59 6.77 -6.17
N VAL A 78 12.99 8.03 -6.08
CA VAL A 78 14.32 8.55 -6.44
C VAL A 78 14.73 9.67 -5.48
N ASN A 79 14.63 9.42 -4.17
CA ASN A 79 14.93 10.41 -3.13
C ASN A 79 16.41 10.85 -3.19
N THR A 80 16.65 12.15 -3.36
CA THR A 80 17.97 12.77 -3.20
C THR A 80 17.91 13.89 -2.17
N PRO A 81 19.04 14.32 -1.58
CA PRO A 81 19.06 15.45 -0.65
C PRO A 81 18.40 16.71 -1.21
N GLU A 82 18.66 17.06 -2.46
CA GLU A 82 18.13 18.26 -3.12
C GLU A 82 16.63 18.14 -3.39
N LEU A 83 16.16 16.98 -3.84
CA LEU A 83 14.74 16.72 -4.03
C LEU A 83 13.98 16.75 -2.70
N ARG A 84 14.56 16.16 -1.66
CA ARG A 84 13.99 16.13 -0.31
C ARG A 84 13.89 17.54 0.28
N GLU A 85 14.92 18.37 0.09
CA GLU A 85 14.89 19.77 0.52
C GLU A 85 13.75 20.54 -0.17
N ALA A 86 13.64 20.41 -1.49
CA ALA A 86 12.58 21.05 -2.26
C ALA A 86 11.18 20.54 -1.88
N TYR A 87 11.03 19.24 -1.62
CA TYR A 87 9.79 18.64 -1.13
C TYR A 87 9.42 19.20 0.26
N ASN A 88 10.34 19.15 1.22
CA ASN A 88 10.13 19.64 2.59
C ASN A 88 9.81 21.14 2.64
N ALA A 89 10.39 21.95 1.76
CA ALA A 89 10.08 23.37 1.67
C ALA A 89 8.65 23.67 1.19
N ASN A 90 8.00 22.72 0.52
CA ASN A 90 6.66 22.93 -0.08
C ASN A 90 5.54 22.17 0.63
N ILE A 91 5.80 21.09 1.39
CA ILE A 91 4.78 20.38 2.18
C ILE A 91 3.89 21.32 3.01
N PRO A 92 4.44 22.28 3.78
CA PRO A 92 3.60 23.15 4.61
C PRO A 92 2.65 24.02 3.78
N ARG A 93 3.11 24.48 2.62
CA ARG A 93 2.37 25.38 1.72
C ARG A 93 1.20 24.66 1.04
N ILE A 94 1.42 23.39 0.69
CA ILE A 94 0.39 22.53 0.13
C ILE A 94 -0.65 22.18 1.20
N SER A 95 -0.20 21.83 2.41
CA SER A 95 -1.07 21.49 3.53
C SER A 95 -1.94 22.69 3.94
N GLU A 96 -1.34 23.88 3.99
CA GLU A 96 -2.03 25.14 4.24
C GLU A 96 -3.11 25.39 3.20
N PHE A 97 -2.80 25.28 1.90
CA PHE A 97 -3.78 25.49 0.83
C PHE A 97 -4.99 24.55 0.92
N TRP A 98 -4.77 23.25 1.12
CA TRP A 98 -5.90 22.32 1.22
C TRP A 98 -6.71 22.54 2.51
N THR A 99 -6.07 22.97 3.59
CA THR A 99 -6.79 23.36 4.81
C THR A 99 -7.59 24.65 4.62
N GLU A 100 -7.02 25.67 3.97
CA GLU A 100 -7.72 26.89 3.58
C GLU A 100 -8.98 26.57 2.76
N MET A 101 -8.85 25.66 1.79
CA MET A 101 -9.95 25.18 0.97
C MET A 101 -11.04 24.52 1.82
N GLY A 102 -10.67 23.53 2.64
CA GLY A 102 -11.59 22.81 3.51
C GLY A 102 -12.25 23.68 4.57
N GLN A 103 -11.66 24.82 4.94
CA GLN A 103 -12.23 25.76 5.92
C GLN A 103 -12.96 26.97 5.30
N ASN A 104 -12.97 27.08 3.97
CA ASN A 104 -13.56 28.19 3.26
C ASN A 104 -15.09 28.15 3.31
N LEU A 105 -15.68 29.03 4.12
CA LEU A 105 -17.14 29.12 4.31
C LEU A 105 -17.90 29.55 3.06
N GLU A 106 -17.28 30.31 2.16
CA GLU A 106 -17.93 30.72 0.90
C GLU A 106 -18.03 29.55 -0.07
N LEU A 107 -16.97 28.74 -0.20
CA LEU A 107 -17.01 27.49 -0.96
C LEU A 107 -18.04 26.53 -0.36
N TYR A 108 -18.02 26.34 0.96
CA TYR A 108 -18.97 25.47 1.63
C TYR A 108 -20.43 25.94 1.42
N ALA A 109 -20.68 27.25 1.47
CA ALA A 109 -21.99 27.82 1.16
C ALA A 109 -22.41 27.57 -0.30
N ARG A 110 -21.48 27.65 -1.26
CA ARG A 110 -21.74 27.33 -2.68
C ARG A 110 -22.09 25.85 -2.86
N PHE A 111 -21.39 24.92 -2.20
CA PHE A 111 -21.76 23.50 -2.20
C PHE A 111 -23.13 23.22 -1.54
N LYS A 112 -23.45 23.90 -0.42
CA LYS A 112 -24.80 23.82 0.19
C LYS A 112 -25.88 24.31 -0.77
N ALA A 113 -25.63 25.42 -1.47
CA ALA A 113 -26.55 25.96 -2.46
C ALA A 113 -26.72 25.02 -3.66
N LEU A 114 -25.63 24.39 -4.11
CA LEU A 114 -25.66 23.36 -5.17
C LEU A 114 -26.51 22.16 -4.75
N ALA A 115 -26.30 21.63 -3.53
CA ALA A 115 -27.06 20.51 -2.98
C ALA A 115 -28.56 20.82 -2.80
N ALA A 116 -28.90 22.07 -2.52
CA ALA A 116 -30.28 22.55 -2.38
C ALA A 116 -30.91 22.99 -3.72
N SER A 117 -30.16 22.95 -4.83
CA SER A 117 -30.64 23.39 -6.14
C SER A 117 -31.63 22.38 -6.74
N PRO A 118 -32.57 22.81 -7.59
CA PRO A 118 -33.44 21.88 -8.33
C PRO A 118 -32.67 20.91 -9.21
N GLU A 119 -31.55 21.36 -9.80
CA GLU A 119 -30.70 20.57 -10.71
C GLU A 119 -30.05 19.37 -10.00
N HIS A 120 -29.80 19.47 -8.70
CA HIS A 120 -29.23 18.37 -7.92
C HIS A 120 -30.09 17.10 -7.98
N ALA A 121 -31.41 17.23 -8.15
CA ALA A 121 -32.29 16.08 -8.32
C ALA A 121 -31.97 15.27 -9.60
N ASP A 122 -31.52 15.95 -10.64
CA ASP A 122 -31.22 15.39 -11.96
C ASP A 122 -29.76 14.94 -12.11
N TYR A 123 -28.90 15.23 -11.12
CA TYR A 123 -27.51 14.77 -11.09
C TYR A 123 -27.39 13.24 -11.10
N SER A 124 -26.34 12.76 -11.77
CA SER A 124 -25.92 11.36 -11.73
C SER A 124 -25.59 10.93 -10.30
N ALA A 125 -25.58 9.63 -10.04
CA ALA A 125 -25.19 9.08 -8.75
C ALA A 125 -23.79 9.56 -8.32
N ALA A 126 -22.84 9.59 -9.26
CA ALA A 126 -21.49 10.09 -9.04
C ALA A 126 -21.47 11.56 -8.60
N ARG A 127 -22.18 12.45 -9.31
CA ARG A 127 -22.26 13.87 -8.95
C ARG A 127 -22.91 14.09 -7.58
N LYS A 128 -24.00 13.37 -7.27
CA LYS A 128 -24.65 13.43 -5.95
C LYS A 128 -23.71 12.96 -4.83
N LYS A 129 -22.96 11.88 -5.08
CA LYS A 129 -21.98 11.35 -4.14
C LYS A 129 -20.84 12.33 -3.91
N ILE A 130 -20.31 12.99 -4.95
CA ILE A 130 -19.32 14.06 -4.81
C ILE A 130 -19.85 15.19 -3.92
N VAL A 131 -21.04 15.72 -4.20
CA VAL A 131 -21.64 16.79 -3.37
C VAL A 131 -21.78 16.35 -1.92
N SER A 132 -22.21 15.10 -1.68
CA SER A 132 -22.31 14.56 -0.32
C SER A 132 -20.94 14.42 0.36
N ASN A 133 -19.93 13.94 -0.36
CA ASN A 133 -18.56 13.80 0.14
C ASN A 133 -17.97 15.18 0.44
N ASP A 134 -18.07 16.14 -0.46
CA ASP A 134 -17.56 17.51 -0.25
C ASP A 134 -18.20 18.14 0.98
N LEU A 135 -19.53 18.08 1.13
CA LEU A 135 -20.22 18.62 2.31
C LEU A 135 -19.76 17.95 3.62
N ARG A 136 -19.52 16.64 3.59
CA ARG A 136 -18.95 15.90 4.72
C ARG A 136 -17.53 16.39 5.01
N ASP A 137 -16.70 16.51 3.98
CA ASP A 137 -15.27 16.80 4.09
C ASP A 137 -14.99 18.25 4.49
N PHE A 138 -15.87 19.21 4.14
CA PHE A 138 -15.86 20.55 4.74
C PHE A 138 -16.01 20.49 6.26
N ARG A 139 -16.92 19.65 6.78
CA ARG A 139 -17.09 19.50 8.24
C ARG A 139 -15.86 18.87 8.87
N LEU A 140 -15.33 17.81 8.26
CA LEU A 140 -14.11 17.12 8.73
C LEU A 140 -12.84 17.98 8.60
N SER A 141 -12.86 19.01 7.75
CA SER A 141 -11.79 20.02 7.67
C SER A 141 -11.95 21.16 8.68
N GLY A 142 -12.99 21.12 9.52
CA GLY A 142 -13.25 22.14 10.52
C GLY A 142 -13.88 23.42 9.97
N ALA A 143 -14.58 23.37 8.82
CA ALA A 143 -15.23 24.56 8.25
C ALA A 143 -16.20 25.25 9.22
N GLU A 144 -16.83 24.50 10.12
CA GLU A 144 -17.82 25.01 11.08
C GLU A 144 -17.21 25.37 12.45
N LEU A 145 -15.89 25.24 12.62
CA LEU A 145 -15.20 25.62 13.86
C LEU A 145 -15.17 27.15 14.06
N PRO A 146 -15.12 27.63 15.31
CA PRO A 146 -14.76 29.01 15.62
C PRO A 146 -13.40 29.40 15.01
N GLN A 147 -13.21 30.68 14.69
CA GLN A 147 -12.00 31.17 14.00
C GLN A 147 -10.68 30.76 14.70
N ALA A 148 -10.61 30.85 16.03
CA ALA A 148 -9.41 30.46 16.78
C ALA A 148 -9.13 28.95 16.69
N GLU A 149 -10.17 28.12 16.65
CA GLU A 149 -10.05 26.66 16.50
C GLU A 149 -9.69 26.27 15.06
N LYS A 150 -10.15 27.03 14.06
CA LYS A 150 -9.71 26.86 12.66
C LYS A 150 -8.21 27.06 12.49
N GLU A 151 -7.67 28.14 13.06
CA GLU A 151 -6.24 28.43 13.03
C GLU A 151 -5.43 27.32 13.72
N ARG A 152 -5.94 26.82 14.85
CA ARG A 152 -5.30 25.69 15.54
C ARG A 152 -5.35 24.40 14.71
N PHE A 153 -6.50 24.08 14.12
CA PHE A 153 -6.67 22.93 13.23
C PHE A 153 -5.70 23.00 12.05
N ALA A 154 -5.57 24.16 11.41
CA ALA A 154 -4.63 24.36 10.30
C ALA A 154 -3.17 24.15 10.72
N ALA A 155 -2.78 24.65 11.90
CA ALA A 155 -1.45 24.39 12.45
C ALA A 155 -1.22 22.88 12.72
N ILE A 156 -2.25 22.16 13.19
CA ILE A 156 -2.20 20.72 13.40
C ILE A 156 -2.01 19.97 12.08
N GLN A 157 -2.80 20.27 11.04
CA GLN A 157 -2.70 19.61 9.73
C GLN A 157 -1.31 19.76 9.11
N THR A 158 -0.81 21.00 9.06
CA THR A 158 0.54 21.30 8.57
C THR A 158 1.61 20.53 9.34
N ARG A 159 1.50 20.52 10.68
CA ARG A 159 2.48 19.83 11.53
C ARG A 159 2.42 18.32 11.35
N LEU A 160 1.23 17.73 11.23
CA LEU A 160 1.06 16.30 10.99
C LEU A 160 1.68 15.86 9.65
N ALA A 161 1.54 16.69 8.60
CA ALA A 161 2.15 16.44 7.29
C ALA A 161 3.69 16.47 7.34
N GLU A 162 4.27 17.48 8.02
CA GLU A 162 5.72 17.55 8.25
C GLU A 162 6.24 16.34 9.02
N LEU A 163 5.53 15.93 10.08
CA LEU A 163 5.88 14.78 10.91
C LEU A 163 5.81 13.46 10.14
N SER A 164 4.80 13.28 9.26
CA SER A 164 4.72 12.12 8.37
C SER A 164 5.94 12.03 7.46
N ALA A 165 6.29 13.13 6.78
CA ALA A 165 7.43 13.18 5.88
C ALA A 165 8.75 12.90 6.61
N LYS A 166 8.93 13.51 7.80
CA LYS A 166 10.13 13.27 8.62
C LYS A 166 10.21 11.84 9.15
N PHE A 167 9.09 11.23 9.53
CA PHE A 167 9.03 9.83 9.95
C PHE A 167 9.55 8.90 8.84
N GLU A 168 9.03 9.06 7.63
CA GLU A 168 9.40 8.25 6.47
C GLU A 168 10.86 8.46 6.06
N GLN A 169 11.32 9.71 6.05
CA GLN A 169 12.72 10.05 5.80
C GLN A 169 13.67 9.39 6.81
N ASN A 170 13.31 9.39 8.10
CA ASN A 170 14.11 8.73 9.13
C ASN A 170 14.16 7.20 8.93
N VAL A 171 13.07 6.57 8.51
CA VAL A 171 13.04 5.13 8.19
C VAL A 171 13.93 4.82 6.99
N LEU A 172 13.82 5.61 5.91
CA LEU A 172 14.65 5.46 4.72
C LEU A 172 16.14 5.64 5.08
N ASP A 173 16.49 6.73 5.77
CA ASP A 173 17.87 7.03 6.16
C ASP A 173 18.45 5.97 7.11
N ALA A 174 17.63 5.40 8.01
CA ALA A 174 18.07 4.32 8.89
C ALA A 174 18.27 2.99 8.14
N THR A 175 17.52 2.77 7.06
CA THR A 175 17.64 1.58 6.20
C THR A 175 18.89 1.67 5.34
N ASP A 176 19.06 2.80 4.66
CA ASP A 176 20.14 3.02 3.69
C ASP A 176 21.51 3.24 4.37
N ALA A 177 21.55 3.75 5.61
CA ALA A 177 22.79 3.94 6.35
C ALA A 177 23.44 2.63 6.85
N PHE A 178 22.70 1.52 6.87
CA PHE A 178 23.27 0.24 7.29
C PHE A 178 23.93 -0.47 6.12
N SER A 179 25.19 -0.87 6.29
CA SER A 179 25.90 -1.74 5.37
C SER A 179 26.82 -2.68 6.14
N LEU A 180 26.67 -3.98 5.89
CA LEU A 180 27.55 -5.02 6.40
C LEU A 180 28.34 -5.61 5.24
N TYR A 181 29.66 -5.49 5.31
CA TYR A 181 30.58 -6.12 4.36
C TYR A 181 31.14 -7.40 4.95
N ILE A 182 31.11 -8.47 4.16
CA ILE A 182 31.65 -9.79 4.51
C ILE A 182 32.60 -10.21 3.40
N GLU A 183 33.85 -10.52 3.76
CA GLU A 183 34.85 -11.00 2.78
C GLU A 183 34.82 -12.52 2.65
N ASP A 184 34.65 -13.24 3.76
CA ASP A 184 34.65 -14.70 3.76
C ASP A 184 33.28 -15.26 3.37
N LYS A 185 33.21 -15.94 2.20
CA LYS A 185 32.01 -16.63 1.72
C LYS A 185 31.51 -17.67 2.74
N ALA A 186 32.37 -18.25 3.59
CA ALA A 186 31.96 -19.25 4.57
C ALA A 186 31.00 -18.69 5.64
N GLU A 187 31.10 -17.39 5.97
CA GLU A 187 30.16 -16.72 6.88
C GLU A 187 28.73 -16.65 6.33
N LEU A 188 28.57 -16.81 5.02
CA LEU A 188 27.31 -16.80 4.27
C LEU A 188 26.85 -18.20 3.87
N SER A 189 27.35 -19.24 4.54
CA SER A 189 26.88 -20.61 4.36
C SER A 189 25.35 -20.70 4.44
N GLY A 190 24.74 -21.45 3.51
CA GLY A 190 23.29 -21.61 3.38
C GLY A 190 22.60 -20.56 2.51
N VAL A 191 23.15 -19.34 2.39
CA VAL A 191 22.56 -18.27 1.55
C VAL A 191 22.55 -18.69 0.07
N PRO A 192 21.42 -18.54 -0.65
CA PRO A 192 21.33 -18.89 -2.07
C PRO A 192 22.29 -18.11 -2.97
N GLU A 193 22.79 -18.75 -4.03
CA GLU A 193 23.82 -18.18 -4.91
C GLU A 193 23.35 -16.89 -5.62
N ASP A 194 22.08 -16.78 -6.00
CA ASP A 194 21.52 -15.57 -6.60
C ASP A 194 21.54 -14.36 -5.62
N SER A 195 21.32 -14.61 -4.34
CA SER A 195 21.46 -13.61 -3.28
C SER A 195 22.93 -13.24 -3.07
N LEU A 196 23.85 -14.22 -3.12
CA LEU A 196 25.29 -13.96 -3.04
C LEU A 196 25.78 -13.11 -4.23
N GLU A 197 25.29 -13.38 -5.44
CA GLU A 197 25.58 -12.58 -6.63
C GLU A 197 25.07 -11.14 -6.47
N LEU A 198 23.87 -10.95 -5.93
CA LEU A 198 23.33 -9.62 -5.60
C LEU A 198 24.24 -8.90 -4.58
N PHE A 199 24.66 -9.57 -3.52
CA PHE A 199 25.50 -8.98 -2.48
C PHE A 199 26.89 -8.63 -3.01
N ALA A 200 27.45 -9.47 -3.88
CA ALA A 200 28.74 -9.22 -4.53
C ALA A 200 28.66 -8.04 -5.51
N ALA A 201 27.59 -7.96 -6.31
CA ALA A 201 27.35 -6.83 -7.20
C ALA A 201 27.18 -5.51 -6.42
N ALA A 202 26.52 -5.56 -5.25
CA ALA A 202 26.36 -4.40 -4.38
C ALA A 202 27.69 -3.97 -3.72
N ALA A 203 28.56 -4.91 -3.34
CA ALA A 203 29.90 -4.59 -2.84
C ALA A 203 30.77 -3.97 -3.94
N ALA A 204 30.76 -4.56 -5.14
CA ALA A 204 31.49 -4.06 -6.30
C ALA A 204 31.02 -2.66 -6.72
N GLY A 205 29.72 -2.37 -6.59
CA GLY A 205 29.16 -1.03 -6.82
C GLY A 205 29.68 0.05 -5.86
N ASP A 206 30.20 -0.34 -4.69
CA ASP A 206 30.86 0.53 -3.73
C ASP A 206 32.40 0.47 -3.85
N ASP A 207 32.93 -0.06 -4.95
CA ASP A 207 34.37 -0.32 -5.16
C ASP A 207 35.01 -1.21 -4.07
N LYS A 208 34.24 -2.13 -3.48
CA LYS A 208 34.69 -3.07 -2.43
C LYS A 208 34.63 -4.53 -2.89
N SER A 209 35.51 -5.35 -2.34
CA SER A 209 35.46 -6.81 -2.50
C SER A 209 34.49 -7.47 -1.52
N GLY A 210 34.14 -8.73 -1.79
CA GLY A 210 33.28 -9.53 -0.92
C GLY A 210 31.79 -9.28 -1.19
N TYR A 211 31.00 -9.22 -0.13
CA TYR A 211 29.54 -9.19 -0.17
C TYR A 211 29.01 -8.03 0.69
N LYS A 212 28.12 -7.21 0.15
CA LYS A 212 27.43 -6.13 0.86
C LYS A 212 25.99 -6.56 1.16
N ILE A 213 25.63 -6.55 2.44
CA ILE A 213 24.25 -6.77 2.91
C ILE A 213 23.73 -5.45 3.50
N THR A 214 22.58 -5.01 3.01
CA THR A 214 21.84 -3.83 3.52
C THR A 214 20.57 -4.27 4.24
N LEU A 215 19.76 -3.31 4.72
CA LEU A 215 18.45 -3.58 5.32
C LEU A 215 17.29 -3.54 4.32
N GLN A 216 17.57 -3.33 3.03
CA GLN A 216 16.56 -3.49 1.99
C GLN A 216 16.12 -4.96 1.93
N PHE A 217 14.81 -5.20 1.74
CA PHE A 217 14.21 -6.53 1.96
C PHE A 217 14.90 -7.66 1.16
N PRO A 218 15.23 -7.50 -0.15
CA PRO A 218 15.95 -8.53 -0.91
C PRO A 218 17.38 -8.84 -0.42
N PHE A 219 17.98 -7.95 0.38
CA PHE A 219 19.29 -8.16 0.98
C PHE A 219 19.18 -8.80 2.36
N TYR A 220 18.29 -8.27 3.19
CA TYR A 220 18.13 -8.65 4.58
C TYR A 220 17.44 -10.02 4.75
N PHE A 221 16.32 -10.25 4.05
CA PHE A 221 15.45 -11.38 4.34
C PHE A 221 16.06 -12.74 3.96
N PRO A 222 16.74 -12.91 2.81
CA PRO A 222 17.39 -14.18 2.47
C PRO A 222 18.42 -14.62 3.52
N VAL A 223 19.09 -13.68 4.20
CA VAL A 223 20.03 -14.04 5.27
C VAL A 223 19.29 -14.60 6.48
N LEU A 224 18.16 -14.01 6.88
CA LEU A 224 17.34 -14.56 7.97
C LEU A 224 16.70 -15.91 7.63
N GLN A 225 16.37 -16.13 6.36
CA GLN A 225 15.71 -17.35 5.89
C GLN A 225 16.69 -18.51 5.68
N TYR A 226 17.92 -18.23 5.21
CA TYR A 226 18.80 -19.29 4.71
C TYR A 226 20.17 -19.40 5.39
N ALA A 227 20.71 -18.31 5.97
CA ALA A 227 22.08 -18.36 6.49
C ALA A 227 22.19 -19.31 7.68
N ASP A 228 23.10 -20.28 7.60
CA ASP A 228 23.35 -21.24 8.68
C ASP A 228 24.02 -20.54 9.90
N ASN A 229 24.73 -19.43 9.65
CA ASN A 229 25.34 -18.58 10.67
C ASN A 229 24.27 -17.84 11.51
N ARG A 230 23.92 -18.41 12.68
CA ARG A 230 22.95 -17.81 13.61
C ARG A 230 23.32 -16.42 14.11
N ALA A 231 24.60 -16.14 14.35
CA ALA A 231 25.06 -14.84 14.83
C ALA A 231 24.86 -13.75 13.76
N LEU A 232 25.03 -14.09 12.48
CA LEU A 232 24.72 -13.20 11.37
C LEU A 232 23.22 -12.88 11.31
N ARG A 233 22.37 -13.90 11.47
CA ARG A 233 20.91 -13.69 11.53
C ARG A 233 20.51 -12.76 12.68
N GLU A 234 21.05 -12.99 13.88
CA GLU A 234 20.80 -12.15 15.04
C GLU A 234 21.22 -10.69 14.80
N LYS A 235 22.44 -10.47 14.27
CA LYS A 235 22.97 -9.14 13.97
C LYS A 235 22.07 -8.37 13.01
N LEU A 236 21.64 -9.00 11.92
CA LEU A 236 20.78 -8.36 10.91
C LEU A 236 19.36 -8.13 11.44
N TYR A 237 18.79 -9.11 12.15
CA TYR A 237 17.47 -8.95 12.78
C TYR A 237 17.49 -7.76 13.74
N GLN A 238 18.49 -7.68 14.62
CA GLN A 238 18.63 -6.60 15.58
C GLN A 238 18.75 -5.24 14.87
N ALA A 239 19.60 -5.14 13.84
CA ALA A 239 19.73 -3.90 13.06
C ALA A 239 18.41 -3.47 12.41
N ASN A 240 17.65 -4.41 11.84
CA ASN A 240 16.39 -4.12 11.18
C ASN A 240 15.29 -3.63 12.14
N VAL A 241 15.12 -4.27 13.31
CA VAL A 241 14.06 -3.93 14.26
C VAL A 241 14.36 -2.70 15.12
N GLN A 242 15.59 -2.17 15.03
CA GLN A 242 16.05 -0.95 15.71
C GLN A 242 16.07 0.28 14.80
N ARG A 243 15.63 0.16 13.54
CA ARG A 243 15.61 1.29 12.60
C ARG A 243 14.78 2.46 13.15
N ALA A 244 15.29 3.67 12.91
CA ALA A 244 14.68 4.95 13.29
C ALA A 244 14.27 5.04 14.78
N SER A 245 15.11 4.51 15.67
CA SER A 245 14.85 4.45 17.11
C SER A 245 16.00 5.02 17.95
N GLU A 246 15.86 4.99 19.27
CA GLU A 246 16.84 5.48 20.23
C GLU A 246 18.17 4.70 20.20
N PHE A 247 18.23 3.55 19.51
CA PHE A 247 19.44 2.78 19.31
C PHE A 247 20.34 3.32 18.18
N GLY A 248 19.83 4.26 17.38
CA GLY A 248 20.56 4.93 16.31
C GLY A 248 20.89 6.40 16.62
N PRO A 249 21.26 7.19 15.60
CA PRO A 249 21.42 8.63 15.72
C PRO A 249 20.14 9.31 16.22
N SER A 250 20.26 10.21 17.19
CA SER A 250 19.11 10.84 17.86
C SER A 250 18.25 11.71 16.94
N ASP A 251 18.82 12.24 15.85
CA ASP A 251 18.12 13.02 14.83
C ASP A 251 17.26 12.15 13.88
N ARG A 252 17.37 10.82 14.01
CA ARG A 252 16.60 9.80 13.27
C ARG A 252 15.68 8.98 14.16
N ASP A 253 15.60 9.27 15.46
CA ASP A 253 14.65 8.60 16.35
C ASP A 253 13.23 9.09 16.08
N ASN A 254 12.34 8.16 15.72
CA ASN A 254 10.93 8.42 15.48
C ASN A 254 10.08 8.44 16.76
N SER A 255 10.63 8.11 17.94
CA SER A 255 9.87 8.10 19.20
C SER A 255 9.26 9.48 19.54
N PRO A 256 9.98 10.61 19.42
CA PRO A 256 9.40 11.94 19.62
C PRO A 256 8.33 12.28 18.59
N ILE A 257 8.53 11.86 17.33
CA ILE A 257 7.59 12.09 16.22
C ILE A 257 6.28 11.35 16.47
N ILE A 258 6.34 10.06 16.82
CA ILE A 258 5.16 9.25 17.17
C ILE A 258 4.38 9.94 18.28
N ARG A 259 5.05 10.35 19.36
CA ARG A 259 4.40 10.98 20.51
C ARG A 259 3.69 12.28 20.12
N GLU A 260 4.36 13.13 19.33
CA GLU A 260 3.76 14.39 18.87
C GLU A 260 2.55 14.12 17.97
N LYS A 261 2.67 13.19 17.01
CA LYS A 261 1.55 12.80 16.13
C LYS A 261 0.34 12.31 16.92
N LEU A 262 0.52 11.46 17.93
CA LEU A 262 -0.59 10.94 18.73
C LEU A 262 -1.30 12.06 19.52
N LYS A 263 -0.55 13.03 20.05
CA LYS A 263 -1.14 14.20 20.74
C LYS A 263 -1.94 15.07 19.77
N LEU A 264 -1.38 15.34 18.60
CA LEU A 264 -2.01 16.15 17.57
C LEU A 264 -3.27 15.47 17.00
N ALA A 265 -3.22 14.16 16.74
CA ALA A 265 -4.37 13.37 16.30
C ALA A 265 -5.51 13.37 17.33
N ARG A 266 -5.20 13.27 18.62
CA ARG A 266 -6.20 13.42 19.70
C ARG A 266 -6.81 14.81 19.71
N GLU A 267 -5.99 15.85 19.59
CA GLU A 267 -6.44 17.24 19.58
C GLU A 267 -7.32 17.55 18.35
N GLU A 268 -6.92 17.06 17.17
CA GLU A 268 -7.70 17.14 15.93
C GLU A 268 -9.10 16.54 16.10
N ALA A 269 -9.18 15.31 16.62
CA ALA A 269 -10.44 14.64 16.88
C ALA A 269 -11.34 15.44 17.84
N GLN A 270 -10.76 15.98 18.92
CA GLN A 270 -11.48 16.78 19.91
C GLN A 270 -12.01 18.09 19.33
N LEU A 271 -11.23 18.78 18.49
CA LEU A 271 -11.68 19.99 17.79
C LEU A 271 -12.91 19.68 16.93
N LEU A 272 -12.90 18.55 16.24
CA LEU A 272 -14.01 18.12 15.38
C LEU A 272 -15.18 17.45 16.14
N GLY A 273 -15.11 17.34 17.47
CA GLY A 273 -16.17 16.80 18.31
C GLY A 273 -16.22 15.28 18.43
N PHE A 274 -15.17 14.58 18.01
CA PHE A 274 -15.01 13.13 18.21
C PHE A 274 -14.30 12.83 19.54
N ALA A 275 -14.58 11.68 20.15
CA ALA A 275 -13.98 11.34 21.44
C ALA A 275 -12.49 10.97 21.30
N ASN A 276 -12.11 10.43 20.14
CA ASN A 276 -10.76 9.99 19.82
C ASN A 276 -10.54 9.97 18.29
N PHE A 277 -9.28 9.79 17.87
CA PHE A 277 -8.92 9.81 16.45
C PHE A 277 -9.45 8.59 15.69
N ALA A 278 -9.61 7.44 16.34
CA ALA A 278 -10.19 6.26 15.69
C ALA A 278 -11.63 6.50 15.22
N GLU A 279 -12.46 7.18 16.02
CA GLU A 279 -13.81 7.59 15.59
C GLU A 279 -13.79 8.55 14.38
N LEU A 280 -12.89 9.54 14.40
CA LEU A 280 -12.70 10.46 13.26
C LEU A 280 -12.29 9.68 11.99
N SER A 281 -11.33 8.76 12.12
CA SER A 281 -10.81 7.94 11.03
C SER A 281 -11.88 7.03 10.42
N LEU A 282 -12.76 6.45 11.25
CA LEU A 282 -13.82 5.55 10.82
C LEU A 282 -15.01 6.26 10.15
N PHE A 283 -15.17 7.57 10.36
CA PHE A 283 -16.31 8.32 9.83
C PHE A 283 -16.43 8.32 8.29
N THR A 284 -15.33 8.03 7.59
CA THR A 284 -15.29 7.89 6.12
C THR A 284 -15.09 6.46 5.64
N LYS A 285 -15.13 5.48 6.56
CA LYS A 285 -14.93 4.04 6.31
C LYS A 285 -16.27 3.28 6.40
N MET A 286 -16.25 1.99 6.07
CA MET A 286 -17.40 1.10 6.21
C MET A 286 -17.71 0.74 7.66
N ALA A 287 -16.67 0.49 8.46
CA ALA A 287 -16.85 0.16 9.87
C ALA A 287 -17.37 1.38 10.65
N GLU A 288 -18.32 1.14 11.53
CA GLU A 288 -19.13 2.18 12.16
C GLU A 288 -18.54 2.69 13.50
N SER A 289 -17.73 1.87 14.18
CA SER A 289 -17.11 2.25 15.45
C SER A 289 -15.82 1.50 15.78
N PRO A 290 -14.94 2.06 16.63
CA PRO A 290 -13.73 1.35 17.08
C PRO A 290 -14.06 0.04 17.80
N GLU A 291 -15.14 -0.01 18.58
CA GLU A 291 -15.59 -1.20 19.30
C GLU A 291 -15.99 -2.33 18.34
N GLN A 292 -16.67 -2.00 17.24
CA GLN A 292 -17.03 -2.96 16.20
C GLN A 292 -15.77 -3.60 15.60
N VAL A 293 -14.78 -2.78 15.25
CA VAL A 293 -13.51 -3.26 14.68
C VAL A 293 -12.72 -4.09 15.69
N ILE A 294 -12.60 -3.64 16.94
CA ILE A 294 -11.93 -4.41 18.00
C ILE A 294 -12.62 -5.76 18.20
N ALA A 295 -13.96 -5.80 18.23
CA ALA A 295 -14.72 -7.04 18.37
C ALA A 295 -14.47 -7.99 17.19
N PHE A 296 -14.48 -7.48 15.95
CA PHE A 296 -14.14 -8.24 14.76
C PHE A 296 -12.72 -8.84 14.84
N LEU A 297 -11.71 -8.02 15.16
CA LEU A 297 -10.32 -8.46 15.24
C LEU A 297 -10.12 -9.51 16.35
N ARG A 298 -10.82 -9.37 17.48
CA ARG A 298 -10.78 -10.33 18.59
C ARG A 298 -11.49 -11.64 18.28
N ASP A 299 -12.62 -11.61 17.57
CA ASP A 299 -13.28 -12.84 17.10
C ASP A 299 -12.36 -13.61 16.13
N LEU A 300 -11.75 -12.91 15.17
CA LEU A 300 -10.79 -13.53 14.25
C LEU A 300 -9.55 -14.05 14.99
N ALA A 301 -9.05 -13.33 16.01
CA ALA A 301 -7.94 -13.79 16.84
C ALA A 301 -8.29 -15.06 17.62
N ALA A 302 -9.50 -15.13 18.19
CA ALA A 302 -9.97 -16.31 18.92
C ALA A 302 -10.02 -17.56 18.02
N ARG A 303 -10.37 -17.39 16.74
CA ARG A 303 -10.39 -18.46 15.74
C ARG A 303 -8.98 -18.84 15.26
N ALA A 304 -8.10 -17.87 15.03
CA ALA A 304 -6.78 -18.09 14.45
C ALA A 304 -5.72 -18.55 15.46
N LYS A 305 -5.81 -18.12 16.74
CA LYS A 305 -4.79 -18.38 17.76
C LYS A 305 -4.53 -19.87 18.02
N PRO A 306 -5.53 -20.78 18.07
CA PRO A 306 -5.28 -22.21 18.20
C PRO A 306 -4.36 -22.77 17.09
N PHE A 307 -4.56 -22.32 15.84
CA PHE A 307 -3.71 -22.69 14.71
C PHE A 307 -2.30 -22.10 14.88
N ALA A 308 -2.20 -20.83 15.28
CA ALA A 308 -0.91 -20.18 15.54
C ALA A 308 -0.09 -20.88 16.64
N VAL A 309 -0.74 -21.34 17.71
CA VAL A 309 -0.10 -22.09 18.79
C VAL A 309 0.42 -23.43 18.28
N LYS A 310 -0.36 -24.13 17.46
CA LYS A 310 0.07 -25.39 16.83
C LYS A 310 1.26 -25.18 15.90
N ASP A 311 1.20 -24.15 15.05
CA ASP A 311 2.30 -23.77 14.14
C ASP A 311 3.59 -23.49 14.93
N ARG A 312 3.47 -22.72 16.02
CA ARG A 312 4.60 -22.39 16.89
C ARG A 312 5.20 -23.62 17.56
N GLN A 313 4.36 -24.51 18.10
CA GLN A 313 4.81 -25.75 18.75
C GLN A 313 5.50 -26.71 17.78
N GLU A 314 4.96 -26.86 16.57
CA GLU A 314 5.59 -27.67 15.51
C GLU A 314 6.98 -27.11 15.15
N LEU A 315 7.07 -25.79 15.01
CA LEU A 315 8.32 -25.12 14.69
C LEU A 315 9.37 -25.27 15.81
N GLU A 316 8.97 -25.10 17.07
CA GLU A 316 9.87 -25.30 18.22
C GLU A 316 10.34 -26.75 18.34
N ALA A 317 9.44 -27.72 18.15
CA ALA A 317 9.78 -29.14 18.20
C ALA A 317 10.77 -29.51 17.08
N PHE A 318 10.52 -29.06 15.86
CA PHE A 318 11.42 -29.28 14.72
C PHE A 318 12.78 -28.62 14.97
N ALA A 319 12.80 -27.36 15.43
CA ALA A 319 14.04 -26.65 15.67
C ALA A 319 14.90 -27.30 16.76
N ALA A 320 14.28 -27.83 17.82
CA ALA A 320 15.00 -28.55 18.87
C ALA A 320 15.54 -29.91 18.38
N ALA A 321 14.75 -30.66 17.62
CA ALA A 321 15.10 -32.00 17.16
C ALA A 321 16.12 -32.01 16.01
N GLU A 322 15.92 -31.16 15.01
CA GLU A 322 16.65 -31.23 13.73
C GLU A 322 17.70 -30.12 13.57
N LEU A 323 17.55 -28.99 14.26
CA LEU A 323 18.44 -27.82 14.11
C LEU A 323 19.33 -27.59 15.35
N GLY A 324 19.14 -28.35 16.42
CA GLY A 324 19.86 -28.16 17.68
C GLY A 324 19.54 -26.83 18.39
N LEU A 325 18.41 -26.20 18.03
CA LEU A 325 17.96 -24.92 18.59
C LEU A 325 17.00 -25.18 19.75
N ALA A 326 17.53 -25.40 20.95
CA ALA A 326 16.73 -25.68 22.15
C ALA A 326 15.75 -24.55 22.52
N LYS A 327 16.07 -23.30 22.17
CA LYS A 327 15.18 -22.14 22.29
C LYS A 327 15.18 -21.39 20.97
N LEU A 328 14.00 -21.25 20.37
CA LEU A 328 13.82 -20.54 19.12
C LEU A 328 13.57 -19.05 19.37
N GLU A 329 14.52 -18.21 18.98
CA GLU A 329 14.45 -16.76 19.10
C GLU A 329 13.86 -16.13 17.83
N ALA A 330 13.55 -14.83 17.87
CA ALA A 330 12.89 -14.13 16.76
C ALA A 330 13.70 -14.17 15.44
N TRP A 331 15.03 -14.13 15.52
CA TRP A 331 15.94 -14.24 14.37
C TRP A 331 16.15 -15.67 13.87
N ASP A 332 15.57 -16.67 14.53
CA ASP A 332 15.60 -18.06 14.09
C ASP A 332 14.31 -18.47 13.39
N LEU A 333 13.22 -17.68 13.48
CA LEU A 333 11.90 -18.05 12.99
C LEU A 333 11.89 -18.35 11.48
N ALA A 334 12.40 -17.43 10.66
CA ALA A 334 12.43 -17.60 9.20
C ALA A 334 13.30 -18.79 8.79
N TYR A 335 14.49 -18.93 9.41
CA TYR A 335 15.39 -20.05 9.18
C TYR A 335 14.75 -21.39 9.52
N ALA A 336 14.19 -21.53 10.73
CA ALA A 336 13.56 -22.76 11.14
C ALA A 336 12.31 -23.08 10.31
N ALA A 337 11.53 -22.05 9.92
CA ALA A 337 10.34 -22.23 9.10
C ALA A 337 10.71 -22.77 7.71
N GLU A 338 11.77 -22.25 7.09
CA GLU A 338 12.23 -22.74 5.80
C GLU A 338 12.75 -24.18 5.88
N LYS A 339 13.57 -24.51 6.89
CA LYS A 339 14.06 -25.89 7.08
C LYS A 339 12.90 -26.86 7.35
N LEU A 340 11.89 -26.46 8.14
CA LEU A 340 10.68 -27.24 8.38
C LEU A 340 9.87 -27.43 7.10
N ARG A 341 9.70 -26.38 6.30
CA ARG A 341 8.98 -26.43 5.02
C ARG A 341 9.64 -27.44 4.07
N VAL A 342 10.96 -27.37 3.92
CA VAL A 342 11.75 -28.31 3.11
C VAL A 342 11.58 -29.75 3.62
N ALA A 343 11.70 -29.97 4.93
CA ALA A 343 11.56 -31.30 5.52
C ALA A 343 10.15 -31.89 5.36
N ARG A 344 9.11 -31.05 5.47
CA ARG A 344 7.71 -31.48 5.46
C ARG A 344 7.14 -31.67 4.05
N TYR A 345 7.45 -30.75 3.14
CA TYR A 345 6.82 -30.70 1.81
C TYR A 345 7.76 -31.11 0.67
N ALA A 346 9.04 -31.39 0.97
CA ALA A 346 10.03 -31.82 -0.01
C ALA A 346 10.16 -30.85 -1.22
N PHE A 347 10.08 -29.54 -0.95
CA PHE A 347 10.46 -28.46 -1.88
C PHE A 347 11.01 -27.27 -1.09
N SER A 348 11.81 -26.42 -1.75
CA SER A 348 12.26 -25.14 -1.21
C SER A 348 11.70 -23.97 -2.01
N GLU A 349 11.52 -22.81 -1.36
CA GLU A 349 11.12 -21.59 -2.09
C GLU A 349 12.16 -21.21 -3.16
N GLN A 350 13.44 -21.52 -2.93
CA GLN A 350 14.50 -21.30 -3.89
C GLN A 350 14.36 -22.16 -5.16
N GLU A 351 13.90 -23.40 -5.05
CA GLU A 351 13.61 -24.26 -6.21
C GLU A 351 12.46 -23.66 -7.03
N VAL A 352 11.38 -23.26 -6.35
CA VAL A 352 10.19 -22.68 -6.98
C VAL A 352 10.53 -21.36 -7.69
N LYS A 353 11.35 -20.50 -7.07
CA LYS A 353 11.81 -19.23 -7.63
C LYS A 353 12.44 -19.38 -9.02
N GLN A 354 13.13 -20.50 -9.30
CA GLN A 354 13.77 -20.74 -10.61
C GLN A 354 12.77 -20.81 -11.77
N TYR A 355 11.48 -21.04 -11.47
CA TYR A 355 10.42 -21.14 -12.46
C TYR A 355 9.68 -19.83 -12.72
N PHE A 356 9.96 -18.75 -11.98
CA PHE A 356 9.26 -17.48 -12.11
C PHE A 356 10.17 -16.35 -12.61
N PRO A 357 10.75 -16.47 -13.82
CA PRO A 357 11.41 -15.34 -14.43
C PRO A 357 10.38 -14.26 -14.77
N GLU A 358 10.75 -13.00 -14.54
CA GLU A 358 9.92 -11.83 -14.81
C GLU A 358 9.30 -11.89 -16.23
N SER A 359 10.09 -12.31 -17.22
CA SER A 359 9.67 -12.44 -18.63
C SER A 359 8.52 -13.43 -18.88
N LYS A 360 8.16 -14.25 -17.88
CA LYS A 360 7.02 -15.17 -17.92
C LYS A 360 5.91 -14.75 -16.96
N VAL A 361 6.28 -14.23 -15.79
CA VAL A 361 5.32 -13.76 -14.78
C VAL A 361 4.44 -12.64 -15.36
N LEU A 362 5.03 -11.63 -15.99
CA LEU A 362 4.25 -10.47 -16.45
C LEU A 362 3.26 -10.82 -17.58
N PRO A 363 3.66 -11.53 -18.65
CA PRO A 363 2.69 -11.94 -19.67
C PRO A 363 1.57 -12.82 -19.11
N GLY A 364 1.87 -13.67 -18.12
CA GLY A 364 0.82 -14.51 -17.53
C GLY A 364 -0.13 -13.72 -16.61
N LEU A 365 0.36 -12.77 -15.80
CA LEU A 365 -0.51 -11.80 -15.10
C LEU A 365 -1.43 -11.07 -16.09
N PHE A 366 -0.88 -10.58 -17.21
CA PHE A 366 -1.66 -9.92 -18.26
C PHE A 366 -2.68 -10.86 -18.92
N GLY A 367 -2.34 -12.14 -19.07
CA GLY A 367 -3.26 -13.17 -19.57
C GLY A 367 -4.44 -13.43 -18.64
N VAL A 368 -4.22 -13.43 -17.32
CA VAL A 368 -5.29 -13.58 -16.31
C VAL A 368 -6.29 -12.44 -16.45
N VAL A 369 -5.81 -11.20 -16.42
CA VAL A 369 -6.70 -10.03 -16.47
C VAL A 369 -7.37 -9.86 -17.83
N SER A 370 -6.72 -10.35 -18.90
CA SER A 370 -7.35 -10.49 -20.22
C SER A 370 -8.50 -11.49 -20.20
N THR A 371 -8.33 -12.63 -19.53
CA THR A 371 -9.38 -13.64 -19.37
C THR A 371 -10.56 -13.11 -18.54
N LEU A 372 -10.26 -12.44 -17.43
CA LEU A 372 -11.28 -11.94 -16.50
C LEU A 372 -12.07 -10.74 -17.06
N PHE A 373 -11.38 -9.79 -17.72
CA PHE A 373 -11.97 -8.50 -18.07
C PHE A 373 -11.97 -8.21 -19.58
N GLY A 374 -11.42 -9.10 -20.40
CA GLY A 374 -11.35 -8.94 -21.86
C GLY A 374 -10.44 -7.79 -22.30
N ILE A 375 -9.49 -7.39 -21.46
CA ILE A 375 -8.53 -6.29 -21.72
C ILE A 375 -7.23 -6.81 -22.34
N GLU A 376 -6.49 -5.92 -22.99
CA GLU A 376 -5.18 -6.19 -23.57
C GLU A 376 -4.15 -5.20 -23.00
N VAL A 377 -3.10 -5.72 -22.38
CA VAL A 377 -1.97 -4.91 -21.90
C VAL A 377 -0.87 -4.91 -22.95
N ARG A 378 -0.46 -3.72 -23.40
CA ARG A 378 0.52 -3.54 -24.48
C ARG A 378 1.68 -2.67 -23.99
N PRO A 379 2.95 -3.04 -24.24
CA PRO A 379 4.09 -2.16 -23.99
C PRO A 379 3.91 -0.84 -24.73
N SER A 380 4.25 0.26 -24.06
CA SER A 380 4.18 1.61 -24.60
C SER A 380 5.40 2.41 -24.15
N SER A 381 5.47 3.69 -24.49
CA SER A 381 6.62 4.54 -24.17
C SER A 381 6.17 5.82 -23.47
N ALA A 382 6.87 6.15 -22.38
CA ALA A 382 6.67 7.37 -21.63
C ALA A 382 8.03 7.91 -21.15
N PRO A 383 8.16 9.22 -20.85
CA PRO A 383 9.26 9.71 -20.03
C PRO A 383 9.20 9.05 -18.65
N VAL A 384 10.35 8.66 -18.11
CA VAL A 384 10.48 7.94 -16.83
C VAL A 384 11.52 8.59 -15.94
N TRP A 385 11.43 8.32 -14.63
CA TRP A 385 12.38 8.81 -13.61
C TRP A 385 13.59 7.90 -13.41
N HIS A 386 13.50 6.64 -13.85
CA HIS A 386 14.57 5.65 -13.70
C HIS A 386 14.56 4.68 -14.90
N GLN A 387 15.73 4.19 -15.29
CA GLN A 387 15.90 3.34 -16.49
C GLN A 387 15.15 2.00 -16.42
N ASP A 388 14.90 1.50 -15.20
CA ASP A 388 14.20 0.24 -14.98
C ASP A 388 12.67 0.37 -15.04
N VAL A 389 12.15 1.61 -15.14
CA VAL A 389 10.72 1.86 -15.21
C VAL A 389 10.21 1.54 -16.60
N ARG A 390 9.13 0.76 -16.67
CA ARG A 390 8.42 0.47 -17.92
C ARG A 390 7.05 1.12 -17.94
N PHE A 391 6.50 1.28 -19.13
CA PHE A 391 5.18 1.88 -19.33
C PHE A 391 4.32 0.99 -20.22
N PHE A 392 3.04 0.87 -19.87
CA PHE A 392 2.09 0.00 -20.56
C PHE A 392 0.75 0.70 -20.73
N ASP A 393 0.08 0.38 -21.84
CA ASP A 393 -1.29 0.80 -22.12
C ASP A 393 -2.24 -0.40 -22.00
N ILE A 394 -3.42 -0.16 -21.44
CA ILE A 394 -4.52 -1.12 -21.34
C ILE A 394 -5.58 -0.75 -22.37
N HIS A 395 -5.91 -1.71 -23.24
CA HIS A 395 -6.93 -1.56 -24.27
C HIS A 395 -8.12 -2.48 -24.00
N LYS A 396 -9.32 -2.02 -24.36
CA LYS A 396 -10.54 -2.84 -24.45
C LYS A 396 -11.16 -2.63 -25.82
N ASP A 397 -11.34 -3.70 -26.58
CA ASP A 397 -11.98 -3.65 -27.91
C ASP A 397 -11.33 -2.60 -28.85
N GLY A 398 -10.01 -2.48 -28.76
CA GLY A 398 -9.20 -1.51 -29.52
C GLY A 398 -9.15 -0.09 -28.95
N GLN A 399 -9.91 0.23 -27.89
CA GLN A 399 -9.91 1.54 -27.24
C GLN A 399 -8.96 1.56 -26.04
N LEU A 400 -8.17 2.63 -25.89
CA LEU A 400 -7.35 2.87 -24.72
C LEU A 400 -8.23 3.18 -23.50
N VAL A 401 -8.14 2.38 -22.44
CA VAL A 401 -8.94 2.54 -21.21
C VAL A 401 -8.12 3.00 -20.00
N GLY A 402 -6.81 2.73 -19.97
CA GLY A 402 -5.91 3.14 -18.89
C GLY A 402 -4.45 2.91 -19.28
N SER A 403 -3.51 3.45 -18.50
CA SER A 403 -2.08 3.18 -18.65
C SER A 403 -1.40 3.06 -17.29
N PHE A 404 -0.22 2.47 -17.20
CA PHE A 404 0.52 2.42 -15.96
C PHE A 404 2.03 2.42 -16.14
N TYR A 405 2.72 3.00 -15.15
CA TYR A 405 4.15 2.85 -14.95
C TYR A 405 4.43 1.66 -14.04
N PHE A 406 5.53 0.94 -14.31
CA PHE A 406 5.91 -0.24 -13.56
C PHE A 406 7.35 -0.14 -13.06
N ASP A 407 7.53 -0.07 -11.74
CA ASP A 407 8.83 0.12 -11.07
C ASP A 407 9.08 -0.97 -10.02
N LEU A 408 9.69 -2.08 -10.43
CA LEU A 408 9.69 -3.32 -9.65
C LEU A 408 10.83 -3.47 -8.65
N TYR A 409 11.97 -2.82 -8.87
CA TYR A 409 13.21 -3.22 -8.18
C TYR A 409 13.57 -2.35 -6.98
N ALA A 410 14.16 -2.97 -5.96
CA ALA A 410 14.72 -2.29 -4.80
C ALA A 410 16.01 -1.54 -5.15
N ARG A 411 16.20 -0.35 -4.55
CA ARG A 411 17.39 0.50 -4.71
C ARG A 411 17.47 1.55 -3.60
N ASP A 412 18.65 2.10 -3.38
CA ASP A 412 18.87 3.21 -2.46
C ASP A 412 18.02 4.43 -2.89
N GLY A 413 17.49 5.17 -1.90
CA GLY A 413 16.61 6.31 -2.16
C GLY A 413 15.21 5.94 -2.66
N LYS A 414 14.85 4.66 -2.73
CA LYS A 414 13.47 4.19 -2.94
C LYS A 414 12.90 3.68 -1.64
N ARG A 415 11.68 4.13 -1.32
CA ARG A 415 10.91 3.64 -0.17
C ARG A 415 10.69 2.12 -0.26
N SER A 416 10.86 1.43 0.87
CA SER A 416 10.60 -0.02 0.98
C SER A 416 9.11 -0.37 0.90
N GLY A 417 8.81 -1.63 0.55
CA GLY A 417 7.44 -2.16 0.46
C GLY A 417 6.95 -2.28 -0.99
N ALA A 418 5.65 -2.35 -1.16
CA ALA A 418 5.00 -2.25 -2.46
C ALA A 418 3.78 -1.33 -2.30
N TRP A 419 3.42 -0.63 -3.37
CA TRP A 419 2.25 0.23 -3.40
C TRP A 419 1.83 0.57 -4.83
N MET A 420 0.55 0.88 -4.96
CA MET A 420 -0.04 1.56 -6.09
C MET A 420 -0.33 3.03 -5.72
N ASP A 421 -0.19 3.92 -6.69
CA ASP A 421 -0.53 5.34 -6.54
C ASP A 421 -1.11 5.86 -7.86
N ASP A 422 -1.98 6.87 -7.82
CA ASP A 422 -2.55 7.44 -9.04
C ASP A 422 -1.66 8.56 -9.62
N ALA A 423 -1.33 8.43 -10.90
CA ALA A 423 -0.61 9.47 -11.64
C ALA A 423 -1.57 10.50 -12.24
N ARG A 424 -2.77 10.03 -12.61
CA ARG A 424 -3.85 10.80 -13.22
C ARG A 424 -5.17 10.04 -13.08
N GLY A 425 -6.22 10.71 -12.60
CA GLY A 425 -7.57 10.14 -12.51
C GLY A 425 -8.33 10.13 -13.84
N ARG A 426 -9.32 9.24 -13.97
CA ARG A 426 -10.26 9.24 -15.10
C ARG A 426 -11.21 10.43 -14.99
N ARG A 427 -11.42 11.14 -16.09
CA ARG A 427 -12.43 12.20 -16.22
C ARG A 427 -13.00 12.22 -17.63
N SER A 428 -14.25 12.62 -17.81
CA SER A 428 -14.77 12.99 -19.13
C SER A 428 -15.26 14.42 -19.13
N LYS A 429 -14.81 15.21 -20.12
CA LYS A 429 -15.24 16.59 -20.32
C LYS A 429 -15.49 16.85 -21.80
N SER A 430 -16.67 17.34 -22.13
CA SER A 430 -17.06 17.64 -23.52
C SER A 430 -16.85 16.46 -24.49
N GLY A 431 -17.04 15.23 -24.00
CA GLY A 431 -16.84 14.00 -24.78
C GLY A 431 -15.38 13.55 -24.94
N GLN A 432 -14.42 14.25 -24.34
CA GLN A 432 -13.02 13.84 -24.28
C GLN A 432 -12.71 13.18 -22.94
N VAL A 433 -12.24 11.94 -22.99
CA VAL A 433 -11.84 11.19 -21.80
C VAL A 433 -10.37 11.46 -21.47
N GLN A 434 -10.12 11.95 -20.27
CA GLN A 434 -8.82 11.88 -19.63
C GLN A 434 -8.58 10.44 -19.18
N THR A 435 -7.66 9.75 -19.84
CA THR A 435 -7.32 8.36 -19.53
C THR A 435 -6.63 8.27 -18.16
N PRO A 436 -7.09 7.39 -17.25
CA PRO A 436 -6.45 7.17 -15.95
C PRO A 436 -5.05 6.56 -16.12
N ILE A 437 -4.12 6.97 -15.26
CA ILE A 437 -2.76 6.44 -15.21
C ILE A 437 -2.40 6.06 -13.76
N ALA A 438 -1.81 4.88 -13.57
CA ALA A 438 -1.31 4.39 -12.28
C ALA A 438 0.22 4.31 -12.22
N TYR A 439 0.79 4.42 -11.03
CA TYR A 439 2.12 3.95 -10.68
C TYR A 439 1.99 2.62 -9.95
N LEU A 440 2.69 1.57 -10.40
CA LEU A 440 2.79 0.29 -9.70
C LEU A 440 4.24 0.09 -9.25
N THR A 441 4.47 0.09 -7.94
CA THR A 441 5.82 0.10 -7.36
C THR A 441 6.03 -1.09 -6.43
N CYS A 442 7.12 -1.83 -6.63
CA CYS A 442 7.54 -2.94 -5.74
C CYS A 442 9.01 -2.78 -5.35
N ASN A 443 9.52 -3.69 -4.52
CA ASN A 443 10.93 -3.73 -4.10
C ASN A 443 11.52 -5.14 -4.24
N PHE A 444 11.38 -5.71 -5.44
CA PHE A 444 11.84 -7.05 -5.78
C PHE A 444 13.34 -7.12 -6.03
N THR A 445 13.85 -8.34 -6.06
CA THR A 445 15.22 -8.64 -6.47
C THR A 445 15.46 -8.19 -7.91
N ARG A 446 16.48 -7.34 -8.10
CA ARG A 446 16.88 -6.84 -9.44
C ARG A 446 17.67 -7.90 -10.22
N PRO A 447 17.70 -7.83 -11.57
CA PRO A 447 18.58 -8.69 -12.35
C PRO A 447 20.06 -8.41 -12.04
N VAL A 448 20.89 -9.45 -12.14
CA VAL A 448 22.35 -9.36 -11.92
C VAL A 448 23.08 -9.86 -13.17
N GLY A 449 23.91 -9.00 -13.78
CA GLY A 449 24.60 -9.31 -15.03
C GLY A 449 23.60 -9.61 -16.16
N ASP A 450 23.81 -10.72 -16.86
CA ASP A 450 22.94 -11.17 -17.96
C ASP A 450 21.77 -12.07 -17.50
N LYS A 451 21.63 -12.33 -16.19
CA LYS A 451 20.56 -13.18 -15.66
C LYS A 451 19.26 -12.40 -15.52
N PRO A 452 18.09 -13.00 -15.86
CA PRO A 452 16.80 -12.36 -15.67
C PRO A 452 16.49 -12.19 -14.18
N ALA A 453 15.62 -11.24 -13.85
CA ALA A 453 15.02 -11.19 -12.52
C ALA A 453 14.13 -12.43 -12.31
N LEU A 454 14.32 -13.09 -11.18
CA LEU A 454 13.53 -14.24 -10.75
C LEU A 454 12.73 -13.84 -9.51
N PHE A 455 11.43 -14.14 -9.51
CA PHE A 455 10.54 -13.78 -8.42
C PHE A 455 10.25 -14.97 -7.52
N THR A 456 10.24 -14.75 -6.21
CA THR A 456 9.59 -15.69 -5.30
C THR A 456 8.09 -15.72 -5.58
N HIS A 457 7.40 -16.77 -5.11
CA HIS A 457 5.95 -16.82 -5.26
C HIS A 457 5.25 -15.68 -4.50
N ASP A 458 5.78 -15.26 -3.35
CA ASP A 458 5.32 -14.08 -2.60
C ASP A 458 5.51 -12.76 -3.39
N GLU A 459 6.61 -12.61 -4.13
CA GLU A 459 6.79 -11.46 -5.04
C GLU A 459 5.76 -11.50 -6.19
N VAL A 460 5.41 -12.70 -6.70
CA VAL A 460 4.30 -12.85 -7.67
C VAL A 460 2.95 -12.47 -7.06
N ILE A 461 2.66 -12.88 -5.82
CA ILE A 461 1.43 -12.49 -5.10
C ILE A 461 1.39 -10.98 -4.91
N THR A 462 2.49 -10.37 -4.45
CA THR A 462 2.62 -8.92 -4.28
C THR A 462 2.37 -8.19 -5.60
N LEU A 463 2.86 -8.73 -6.71
CA LEU A 463 2.62 -8.16 -8.03
C LEU A 463 1.13 -8.15 -8.40
N PHE A 464 0.42 -9.24 -8.11
CA PHE A 464 -1.03 -9.34 -8.33
C PHE A 464 -1.78 -8.37 -7.41
N HIS A 465 -1.35 -8.24 -6.16
CA HIS A 465 -1.90 -7.29 -5.21
C HIS A 465 -1.88 -5.85 -5.78
N GLU A 466 -0.69 -5.35 -6.15
CA GLU A 466 -0.56 -3.99 -6.69
C GLU A 466 -1.33 -3.82 -8.01
N PHE A 467 -1.32 -4.84 -8.86
CA PHE A 467 -2.05 -4.78 -10.12
C PHE A 467 -3.57 -4.72 -9.89
N GLY A 468 -4.10 -5.34 -8.83
CA GLY A 468 -5.50 -5.23 -8.44
C GLY A 468 -5.92 -3.81 -8.06
N HIS A 469 -5.09 -3.08 -7.28
CA HIS A 469 -5.29 -1.65 -7.07
C HIS A 469 -5.23 -0.86 -8.38
N GLY A 470 -4.23 -1.16 -9.22
CA GLY A 470 -4.08 -0.56 -10.54
C GLY A 470 -5.32 -0.72 -11.41
N LEU A 471 -5.91 -1.92 -11.42
CA LEU A 471 -7.15 -2.20 -12.16
C LEU A 471 -8.34 -1.43 -11.61
N HIS A 472 -8.47 -1.29 -10.28
CA HIS A 472 -9.55 -0.52 -9.67
C HIS A 472 -9.51 0.95 -10.14
N HIS A 473 -8.31 1.52 -10.22
CA HIS A 473 -8.11 2.86 -10.76
C HIS A 473 -8.36 2.95 -12.28
N MET A 474 -7.71 2.07 -13.04
CA MET A 474 -7.63 2.18 -14.50
C MET A 474 -8.90 1.71 -15.23
N LEU A 475 -9.65 0.75 -14.66
CA LEU A 475 -10.85 0.20 -15.30
C LEU A 475 -12.15 0.87 -14.85
N THR A 476 -12.06 1.95 -14.07
CA THR A 476 -13.22 2.74 -13.70
C THR A 476 -13.96 3.28 -14.92
N ARG A 477 -15.29 3.33 -14.85
CA ARG A 477 -16.16 3.96 -15.86
C ARG A 477 -16.81 5.24 -15.34
N VAL A 478 -16.42 5.68 -14.15
CA VAL A 478 -16.85 6.95 -13.56
C VAL A 478 -16.10 8.09 -14.22
N ASP A 479 -16.85 9.06 -14.74
CA ASP A 479 -16.34 10.23 -15.47
C ASP A 479 -16.01 11.42 -14.56
N GLU A 480 -16.34 11.35 -13.28
CA GLU A 480 -16.22 12.44 -12.32
C GLU A 480 -15.07 12.18 -11.33
N LEU A 481 -14.01 13.02 -11.40
CA LEU A 481 -12.73 12.79 -10.70
C LEU A 481 -12.85 12.46 -9.22
N GLY A 482 -13.72 13.18 -8.49
CA GLY A 482 -13.86 13.06 -7.03
C GLY A 482 -14.35 11.68 -6.56
N VAL A 483 -14.87 10.85 -7.47
CA VAL A 483 -15.31 9.48 -7.17
C VAL A 483 -14.88 8.46 -8.24
N ALA A 484 -13.92 8.82 -9.10
CA ALA A 484 -13.40 7.94 -10.14
C ALA A 484 -12.22 7.10 -9.66
N GLY A 485 -12.12 5.86 -10.16
CA GLY A 485 -11.07 4.94 -9.73
C GLY A 485 -11.22 4.60 -8.26
N ILE A 486 -10.15 4.78 -7.50
CA ILE A 486 -10.14 4.57 -6.05
C ILE A 486 -10.64 5.79 -5.25
N ASN A 487 -10.84 6.94 -5.89
CA ASN A 487 -11.31 8.14 -5.19
C ASN A 487 -12.71 7.93 -4.62
N GLY A 488 -12.91 8.37 -3.37
CA GLY A 488 -14.19 8.30 -2.68
C GLY A 488 -14.62 6.88 -2.25
N VAL A 489 -13.81 5.86 -2.50
CA VAL A 489 -14.02 4.50 -1.96
C VAL A 489 -13.65 4.49 -0.47
N GLU A 490 -14.44 3.80 0.34
CA GLU A 490 -14.17 3.63 1.76
C GLU A 490 -12.83 2.87 1.99
N TRP A 491 -11.97 3.39 2.87
CA TRP A 491 -10.59 2.91 3.03
C TRP A 491 -10.43 1.47 3.57
N ASP A 492 -11.48 0.90 4.15
CA ASP A 492 -11.55 -0.51 4.56
C ASP A 492 -12.13 -1.44 3.48
N ALA A 493 -12.38 -0.91 2.28
CA ALA A 493 -12.70 -1.65 1.06
C ALA A 493 -11.67 -1.50 -0.06
N VAL A 494 -10.74 -0.54 0.00
CA VAL A 494 -9.78 -0.30 -1.09
C VAL A 494 -8.87 -1.50 -1.37
N GLU A 495 -8.65 -2.34 -0.36
CA GLU A 495 -7.86 -3.58 -0.42
C GLU A 495 -8.62 -4.77 -1.03
N LEU A 496 -9.94 -4.63 -1.32
CA LEU A 496 -10.72 -5.71 -1.90
C LEU A 496 -10.16 -6.13 -3.27
N PRO A 497 -9.98 -5.23 -4.27
CA PRO A 497 -9.49 -5.64 -5.59
C PRO A 497 -8.05 -6.16 -5.61
N SER A 498 -7.18 -5.63 -4.73
CA SER A 498 -5.79 -6.05 -4.62
C SER A 498 -5.71 -7.49 -4.12
N GLN A 499 -6.26 -7.75 -2.92
CA GLN A 499 -6.27 -9.07 -2.31
C GLN A 499 -7.09 -10.10 -3.10
N PHE A 500 -8.13 -9.66 -3.81
CA PHE A 500 -8.90 -10.52 -4.69
C PHE A 500 -8.01 -11.15 -5.76
N LEU A 501 -7.17 -10.33 -6.42
CA LEU A 501 -6.37 -10.78 -7.55
C LEU A 501 -5.29 -11.78 -7.12
N GLU A 502 -4.75 -11.67 -5.90
CA GLU A 502 -3.76 -12.60 -5.32
C GLU A 502 -4.16 -14.07 -5.45
N ASN A 503 -5.45 -14.38 -5.34
CA ASN A 503 -5.94 -15.76 -5.35
C ASN A 503 -5.66 -16.51 -6.66
N PHE A 504 -5.61 -15.80 -7.80
CA PHE A 504 -5.32 -16.41 -9.10
C PHE A 504 -3.86 -16.88 -9.22
N ALA A 505 -2.95 -16.35 -8.39
CA ALA A 505 -1.58 -16.85 -8.28
C ALA A 505 -1.49 -18.26 -7.66
N TRP A 506 -2.62 -18.84 -7.23
CA TRP A 506 -2.75 -20.20 -6.72
C TRP A 506 -3.59 -21.12 -7.61
N GLU A 507 -4.03 -20.68 -8.79
CA GLU A 507 -4.73 -21.53 -9.76
C GLU A 507 -3.72 -22.21 -10.70
N TRP A 508 -3.75 -23.55 -10.80
CA TRP A 508 -2.85 -24.29 -11.69
C TRP A 508 -2.91 -23.79 -13.14
N ASP A 509 -4.14 -23.55 -13.63
CA ASP A 509 -4.36 -23.13 -15.02
C ASP A 509 -3.77 -21.75 -15.33
N VAL A 510 -3.62 -20.92 -14.31
CA VAL A 510 -2.94 -19.63 -14.37
C VAL A 510 -1.43 -19.81 -14.23
N VAL A 511 -0.99 -20.41 -13.13
CA VAL A 511 0.42 -20.48 -12.74
C VAL A 511 1.26 -21.23 -13.75
N GLN A 512 0.76 -22.33 -14.34
CA GLN A 512 1.54 -23.08 -15.33
C GLN A 512 1.96 -22.22 -16.52
N GLY A 513 1.12 -21.27 -16.95
CA GLY A 513 1.40 -20.35 -18.05
C GLY A 513 2.37 -19.22 -17.69
N MET A 514 2.58 -18.98 -16.39
CA MET A 514 3.49 -17.97 -15.85
C MET A 514 4.90 -18.51 -15.59
N THR A 515 5.16 -19.79 -15.87
CA THR A 515 6.37 -20.45 -15.42
C THR A 515 7.28 -20.91 -16.55
N SER A 516 8.58 -20.83 -16.30
CA SER A 516 9.64 -21.41 -17.13
C SER A 516 10.90 -21.47 -16.30
N HIS A 517 11.47 -22.65 -16.09
CA HIS A 517 12.74 -22.80 -15.40
C HIS A 517 13.82 -22.00 -16.13
N VAL A 518 14.59 -21.21 -15.37
CA VAL A 518 15.59 -20.28 -15.91
C VAL A 518 16.62 -20.96 -16.82
N ASP A 519 17.14 -22.13 -16.43
CA ASP A 519 18.14 -22.86 -17.23
C ASP A 519 17.55 -23.78 -18.31
N SER A 520 16.51 -24.56 -17.97
CA SER A 520 16.02 -25.64 -18.84
C SER A 520 14.85 -25.23 -19.75
N GLY A 521 14.17 -24.12 -19.43
CA GLY A 521 12.94 -23.70 -20.12
C GLY A 521 11.71 -24.56 -19.81
N ALA A 522 11.82 -25.54 -18.92
CA ALA A 522 10.70 -26.40 -18.55
C ALA A 522 9.63 -25.64 -17.74
N THR A 523 8.36 -25.93 -17.97
CA THR A 523 7.27 -25.40 -17.12
C THR A 523 7.35 -25.97 -15.72
N LEU A 524 6.76 -25.28 -14.74
CA LEU A 524 6.65 -25.79 -13.37
C LEU A 524 6.02 -27.20 -13.36
N PRO A 525 6.69 -28.22 -12.80
CA PRO A 525 6.11 -29.55 -12.70
C PRO A 525 4.85 -29.54 -11.84
N ARG A 526 3.81 -30.27 -12.26
CA ARG A 526 2.55 -30.37 -11.50
C ARG A 526 2.78 -30.86 -10.06
N GLU A 527 3.68 -31.82 -9.88
CA GLU A 527 4.03 -32.32 -8.55
C GLU A 527 4.62 -31.23 -7.65
N LEU A 528 5.46 -30.33 -8.18
CA LEU A 528 6.03 -29.22 -7.43
C LEU A 528 4.95 -28.20 -7.06
N PHE A 529 4.03 -27.91 -7.98
CA PHE A 529 2.87 -27.07 -7.68
C PHE A 529 1.95 -27.68 -6.62
N ASP A 530 1.67 -28.99 -6.68
CA ASP A 530 0.84 -29.66 -5.66
C ASP A 530 1.52 -29.60 -4.27
N LYS A 531 2.85 -29.65 -4.20
CA LYS A 531 3.62 -29.39 -2.96
C LYS A 531 3.49 -27.95 -2.47
N MET A 532 3.58 -26.96 -3.38
CA MET A 532 3.32 -25.55 -3.06
C MET A 532 1.91 -25.38 -2.48
N LEU A 533 0.90 -25.97 -3.11
CA LEU A 533 -0.48 -25.89 -2.67
C LEU A 533 -0.69 -26.56 -1.30
N ALA A 534 -0.05 -27.70 -1.06
CA ALA A 534 -0.05 -28.36 0.25
C ALA A 534 0.60 -27.48 1.35
N ALA A 535 1.56 -26.64 0.97
CA ALA A 535 2.21 -25.68 1.86
C ALA A 535 1.56 -24.29 1.86
N LYS A 536 0.51 -24.03 1.06
CA LYS A 536 -0.15 -22.71 0.96
C LYS A 536 -0.55 -22.17 2.34
N ASN A 537 -1.06 -23.06 3.20
CA ASN A 537 -1.52 -22.71 4.54
C ASN A 537 -0.49 -22.99 5.65
N PHE A 538 0.77 -23.21 5.27
CA PHE A 538 1.85 -23.44 6.24
C PHE A 538 2.05 -22.20 7.09
N GLN A 539 1.88 -22.35 8.41
CA GLN A 539 2.03 -21.27 9.39
C GLN A 539 1.08 -20.07 9.22
N SER A 540 -0.04 -20.24 8.49
CA SER A 540 -1.06 -19.20 8.33
C SER A 540 -1.67 -18.75 9.65
N GLY A 541 -1.70 -19.60 10.68
CA GLY A 541 -2.12 -19.21 12.02
C GLY A 541 -1.19 -18.15 12.59
N MET A 542 0.12 -18.43 12.61
CA MET A 542 1.17 -17.48 13.03
C MET A 542 1.14 -16.16 12.24
N ALA A 543 1.03 -16.24 10.91
CA ALA A 543 0.95 -15.06 10.05
C ALA A 543 -0.30 -14.20 10.34
N THR A 544 -1.44 -14.85 10.55
CA THR A 544 -2.71 -14.16 10.83
C THR A 544 -2.68 -13.42 12.16
N VAL A 545 -2.25 -14.08 13.25
CA VAL A 545 -2.22 -13.41 14.55
C VAL A 545 -1.21 -12.25 14.60
N ARG A 546 -0.18 -12.27 13.75
CA ARG A 546 0.73 -11.14 13.56
C ARG A 546 0.05 -9.93 12.92
N GLN A 547 -0.77 -10.14 11.88
CA GLN A 547 -1.55 -9.04 11.28
C GLN A 547 -2.59 -8.49 12.27
N LEU A 548 -3.18 -9.35 13.10
CA LEU A 548 -4.12 -8.94 14.15
C LEU A 548 -3.44 -8.15 15.27
N GLU A 549 -2.21 -8.50 15.66
CA GLU A 549 -1.39 -7.70 16.58
C GLU A 549 -1.23 -6.27 16.06
N PHE A 550 -0.86 -6.09 14.78
CA PHE A 550 -0.70 -4.77 14.18
C PHE A 550 -2.00 -3.96 14.17
N ALA A 551 -3.11 -4.58 13.75
CA ALA A 551 -4.40 -3.91 13.67
C ALA A 551 -4.94 -3.53 15.05
N LEU A 552 -4.82 -4.41 16.04
CA LEU A 552 -5.24 -4.14 17.42
C LEU A 552 -4.36 -3.06 18.07
N PHE A 553 -3.04 -3.11 17.85
CA PHE A 553 -2.13 -2.09 18.35
C PHE A 553 -2.46 -0.71 17.78
N ASP A 554 -2.59 -0.58 16.46
CA ASP A 554 -2.96 0.67 15.78
C ASP A 554 -4.26 1.25 16.34
N LEU A 555 -5.33 0.46 16.34
CA LEU A 555 -6.64 0.96 16.73
C LEU A 555 -6.72 1.33 18.21
N GLN A 556 -6.03 0.59 19.10
CA GLN A 556 -5.97 0.94 20.52
C GLN A 556 -5.08 2.17 20.77
N LEU A 557 -4.03 2.36 19.97
CA LEU A 557 -3.13 3.51 20.05
C LEU A 557 -3.86 4.83 19.72
N TYR A 558 -4.84 4.79 18.81
CA TYR A 558 -5.61 5.97 18.39
C TYR A 558 -7.00 6.12 19.05
N SER A 559 -7.40 5.17 19.90
CA SER A 559 -8.66 5.23 20.65
C SER A 559 -8.46 5.60 22.12
N GLY A 560 -7.84 4.71 22.90
CA GLY A 560 -7.77 4.82 24.37
C GLY A 560 -6.40 5.18 24.97
N PHE A 561 -5.35 5.28 24.16
CA PHE A 561 -3.98 5.50 24.65
C PHE A 561 -3.72 6.95 25.10
N ASP A 562 -3.12 7.10 26.28
CA ASP A 562 -2.68 8.42 26.79
C ASP A 562 -1.28 8.78 26.24
N ALA A 563 -1.23 9.58 25.18
CA ALA A 563 0.02 10.03 24.57
C ALA A 563 0.91 10.92 25.47
N ASP A 564 0.38 11.49 26.56
CA ASP A 564 1.15 12.34 27.47
C ASP A 564 2.02 11.55 28.45
N LYS A 565 1.54 10.37 28.87
CA LYS A 565 2.17 9.57 29.93
C LYS A 565 2.42 8.12 29.55
N GLY A 566 1.66 7.61 28.58
CA GLY A 566 1.70 6.22 28.16
C GLY A 566 3.01 5.83 27.48
N ASN A 567 3.32 4.55 27.61
CA ASN A 567 4.36 3.87 26.87
C ASN A 567 3.68 2.93 25.85
N TRP A 568 3.77 3.23 24.55
CA TRP A 568 3.15 2.41 23.51
C TRP A 568 3.78 1.01 23.43
N LEU A 569 5.00 0.81 23.92
CA LEU A 569 5.58 -0.53 24.02
C LEU A 569 4.85 -1.37 25.08
N THR A 570 4.34 -0.76 26.15
CA THR A 570 3.50 -1.46 27.13
C THR A 570 2.17 -1.87 26.53
N LEU A 571 1.49 -0.95 25.81
CA LEU A 571 0.26 -1.27 25.07
C LEU A 571 0.50 -2.41 24.05
N LEU A 572 1.62 -2.34 23.33
CA LEU A 572 1.99 -3.37 22.37
C LEU A 572 2.21 -4.73 23.05
N ASP A 573 2.88 -4.77 24.19
CA ASP A 573 3.10 -6.01 24.93
C ASP A 573 1.77 -6.57 25.50
N GLU A 574 0.84 -5.71 25.91
CA GLU A 574 -0.54 -6.09 26.28
C GLU A 574 -1.26 -6.75 25.10
N VAL A 575 -1.27 -6.12 23.92
CA VAL A 575 -1.84 -6.68 22.69
C VAL A 575 -1.18 -8.01 22.31
N ARG A 576 0.15 -8.09 22.38
CA ARG A 576 0.91 -9.33 22.12
C ARG A 576 0.51 -10.45 23.05
N SER A 577 0.35 -10.16 24.34
CA SER A 577 -0.08 -11.16 25.32
C SER A 577 -1.47 -11.74 25.00
N GLU A 578 -2.33 -10.92 24.37
CA GLU A 578 -3.67 -11.29 23.96
C GLU A 578 -3.66 -12.22 22.73
N VAL A 579 -2.91 -11.88 21.66
CA VAL A 579 -3.07 -12.54 20.36
C VAL A 579 -1.84 -13.26 19.82
N ALA A 580 -0.62 -12.83 20.18
CA ALA A 580 0.60 -13.30 19.54
C ALA A 580 1.07 -14.66 20.09
N VAL A 581 1.89 -15.34 19.28
CA VAL A 581 2.65 -16.55 19.66
C VAL A 581 4.15 -16.38 19.48
N ASN A 582 4.57 -15.28 18.85
CA ASN A 582 5.97 -14.90 18.66
C ASN A 582 6.24 -13.64 19.49
N PHE A 583 7.22 -13.70 20.37
CA PHE A 583 7.56 -12.60 21.27
C PHE A 583 8.94 -12.06 20.89
N PRO A 584 9.02 -10.86 20.28
CA PRO A 584 10.29 -10.29 19.90
C PRO A 584 11.07 -9.81 21.14
N PRO A 585 12.40 -9.64 21.02
CA PRO A 585 13.23 -9.11 22.11
C PRO A 585 12.80 -7.71 22.56
N ALA A 586 13.08 -7.35 23.81
CA ALA A 586 12.71 -6.06 24.40
C ALA A 586 13.30 -4.82 23.68
N TYR A 587 14.34 -5.01 22.86
CA TYR A 587 14.91 -3.96 22.03
C TYR A 587 14.16 -3.75 20.70
N ASN A 588 13.12 -4.53 20.40
CA ASN A 588 12.32 -4.36 19.19
C ASN A 588 11.60 -3.01 19.22
N ARG A 589 11.75 -2.24 18.14
CA ARG A 589 11.15 -0.92 17.94
C ARG A 589 10.33 -0.89 16.65
N PHE A 590 9.58 -1.95 16.37
CA PHE A 590 8.74 -1.98 15.17
C PHE A 590 7.84 -0.73 15.00
N PRO A 591 7.27 -0.10 16.06
CA PRO A 591 6.43 1.09 15.87
C PRO A 591 7.19 2.25 15.21
N ASN A 592 8.51 2.37 15.47
CA ASN A 592 9.38 3.40 14.92
C ASN A 592 9.61 3.27 13.40
N SER A 593 9.24 2.14 12.81
CA SER A 593 9.29 1.90 11.36
C SER A 593 7.93 1.49 10.79
N PHE A 594 6.84 1.67 11.55
CA PHE A 594 5.50 1.33 11.10
C PHE A 594 4.87 2.43 10.22
N SER A 595 5.44 2.61 9.03
CA SER A 595 5.08 3.71 8.13
C SER A 595 3.60 3.73 7.74
N HIS A 596 2.91 2.58 7.69
CA HIS A 596 1.48 2.52 7.37
C HIS A 596 0.63 3.49 8.20
N ILE A 597 0.88 3.56 9.51
CA ILE A 597 0.05 4.33 10.45
C ILE A 597 0.66 5.69 10.81
N PHE A 598 1.97 5.88 10.64
CA PHE A 598 2.64 7.14 11.00
C PHE A 598 3.06 8.00 9.82
N ALA A 599 3.12 7.45 8.61
CA ALA A 599 3.47 8.17 7.38
C ALA A 599 2.61 7.78 6.17
N GLY A 600 1.66 6.86 6.32
CA GLY A 600 0.71 6.42 5.30
C GLY A 600 -0.74 6.70 5.71
N GLY A 601 -1.69 6.14 4.94
CA GLY A 601 -3.13 6.37 5.11
C GLY A 601 -3.83 5.47 6.14
N TYR A 602 -3.11 4.67 6.93
CA TYR A 602 -3.70 3.60 7.76
C TYR A 602 -3.73 3.92 9.26
N SER A 603 -3.61 5.18 9.69
CA SER A 603 -3.79 5.54 11.10
C SER A 603 -5.21 5.24 11.58
N ALA A 604 -5.33 4.41 12.62
CA ALA A 604 -6.61 3.81 13.03
C ALA A 604 -7.34 3.13 11.86
N GLY A 605 -6.57 2.45 11.01
CA GLY A 605 -7.02 1.93 9.72
C GLY A 605 -6.26 0.69 9.27
N TYR A 606 -5.25 0.21 10.02
CA TYR A 606 -4.51 -0.99 9.60
C TYR A 606 -5.39 -2.26 9.58
N TYR A 607 -6.51 -2.24 10.31
CA TYR A 607 -7.53 -3.30 10.25
C TYR A 607 -8.13 -3.47 8.84
N SER A 608 -8.07 -2.43 7.98
CA SER A 608 -8.56 -2.46 6.60
C SER A 608 -8.06 -3.69 5.83
N TYR A 609 -6.82 -4.14 6.05
CA TYR A 609 -6.29 -5.35 5.41
C TYR A 609 -7.11 -6.59 5.74
N LYS A 610 -7.42 -6.85 7.02
CA LYS A 610 -8.19 -8.04 7.43
C LYS A 610 -9.69 -7.85 7.19
N TRP A 611 -10.18 -6.62 7.25
CA TRP A 611 -11.56 -6.31 6.90
C TRP A 611 -11.81 -6.61 5.43
N ALA A 612 -11.02 -6.03 4.53
CA ALA A 612 -11.11 -6.26 3.10
C ALA A 612 -10.80 -7.70 2.69
N GLU A 613 -9.95 -8.43 3.44
CA GLU A 613 -9.66 -9.84 3.14
C GLU A 613 -10.90 -10.72 3.27
N VAL A 614 -11.85 -10.35 4.15
CA VAL A 614 -13.17 -11.01 4.21
C VAL A 614 -13.94 -10.77 2.91
N LEU A 615 -13.96 -9.52 2.42
CA LEU A 615 -14.63 -9.20 1.16
C LEU A 615 -13.93 -9.91 -0.01
N SER A 616 -12.59 -9.92 -0.06
CA SER A 616 -11.85 -10.44 -1.21
C SER A 616 -11.89 -11.96 -1.28
N ALA A 617 -11.77 -12.66 -0.16
CA ALA A 617 -11.93 -14.11 -0.10
C ALA A 617 -13.34 -14.55 -0.52
N ASP A 618 -14.37 -13.84 -0.05
CA ASP A 618 -15.76 -14.16 -0.41
C ASP A 618 -16.11 -13.74 -1.85
N ALA A 619 -15.48 -12.68 -2.36
CA ALA A 619 -15.57 -12.33 -3.77
C ALA A 619 -14.93 -13.40 -4.65
N TYR A 620 -13.74 -13.89 -4.27
CA TYR A 620 -13.06 -14.99 -4.96
C TYR A 620 -13.85 -16.31 -4.87
N ALA A 621 -14.57 -16.55 -3.77
CA ALA A 621 -15.45 -17.71 -3.66
C ALA A 621 -16.53 -17.77 -4.76
N ALA A 622 -16.96 -16.63 -5.31
CA ALA A 622 -17.87 -16.61 -6.47
C ALA A 622 -17.19 -17.12 -7.77
N PHE A 623 -15.87 -17.01 -7.88
CA PHE A 623 -15.10 -17.62 -8.97
C PHE A 623 -14.90 -19.12 -8.74
N GLU A 624 -14.65 -19.55 -7.50
CA GLU A 624 -14.63 -20.98 -7.15
C GLU A 624 -15.97 -21.66 -7.49
N GLU A 625 -17.10 -21.01 -7.15
CA GLU A 625 -18.46 -21.46 -7.50
C GLU A 625 -18.68 -21.56 -9.03
N ALA A 626 -17.97 -20.74 -9.82
CA ALA A 626 -18.04 -20.71 -11.28
C ALA A 626 -17.00 -21.60 -11.97
N GLY A 627 -16.14 -22.30 -11.22
CA GLY A 627 -15.10 -23.19 -11.73
C GLY A 627 -13.74 -22.56 -11.99
N GLY A 628 -13.39 -21.45 -11.31
CA GLY A 628 -12.11 -20.74 -11.41
C GLY A 628 -12.21 -19.43 -12.20
N ALA A 629 -11.14 -19.03 -12.89
CA ALA A 629 -11.11 -17.85 -13.76
C ALA A 629 -12.21 -17.89 -14.85
N ASN A 630 -13.34 -17.22 -14.57
CA ASN A 630 -14.54 -17.21 -15.40
C ASN A 630 -14.81 -15.79 -15.95
N PRO A 631 -14.90 -15.60 -17.28
CA PRO A 631 -15.14 -14.27 -17.88
C PRO A 631 -16.48 -13.62 -17.52
N ASP A 632 -17.56 -14.39 -17.29
CA ASP A 632 -18.86 -13.84 -16.93
C ASP A 632 -18.86 -13.32 -15.49
N THR A 633 -18.25 -14.07 -14.56
CA THR A 633 -18.01 -13.60 -13.19
C THR A 633 -17.03 -12.42 -13.16
N GLY A 634 -15.98 -12.45 -13.99
CA GLY A 634 -15.03 -11.35 -14.18
C GLY A 634 -15.71 -10.07 -14.70
N LYS A 635 -16.61 -10.20 -15.68
CA LYS A 635 -17.43 -9.09 -16.16
C LYS A 635 -18.30 -8.50 -15.05
N ARG A 636 -18.95 -9.33 -14.23
CA ARG A 636 -19.74 -8.87 -13.08
C ARG A 636 -18.87 -8.18 -12.03
N PHE A 637 -17.70 -8.73 -11.73
CA PHE A 637 -16.76 -8.09 -10.80
C PHE A 637 -16.30 -6.72 -11.31
N TRP A 638 -16.02 -6.62 -12.61
CA TRP A 638 -15.71 -5.32 -13.21
C TRP A 638 -16.91 -4.37 -13.11
N ASP A 639 -18.08 -4.76 -13.61
CA ASP A 639 -19.25 -3.88 -13.66
C ASP A 639 -19.68 -3.39 -12.27
N GLU A 640 -19.53 -4.22 -11.23
CA GLU A 640 -20.05 -3.92 -9.89
C GLU A 640 -18.99 -3.45 -8.88
N ILE A 641 -17.70 -3.74 -9.09
CA ILE A 641 -16.62 -3.32 -8.17
C ILE A 641 -15.71 -2.31 -8.87
N LEU A 642 -14.99 -2.72 -9.91
CA LEU A 642 -13.93 -1.89 -10.51
C LEU A 642 -14.48 -0.68 -11.28
N ALA A 643 -15.62 -0.82 -11.96
CA ALA A 643 -16.17 0.19 -12.85
C ALA A 643 -16.84 1.36 -12.11
N VAL A 644 -17.29 1.14 -10.87
CA VAL A 644 -18.14 2.08 -10.13
C VAL A 644 -17.36 3.04 -9.23
N GLY A 645 -16.09 2.76 -8.93
CA GLY A 645 -15.27 3.57 -8.03
C GLY A 645 -15.99 3.97 -6.75
N GLY A 646 -15.76 5.19 -6.27
CA GLY A 646 -16.42 5.73 -5.08
C GLY A 646 -17.87 6.20 -5.31
N SER A 647 -18.45 5.99 -6.49
CA SER A 647 -19.80 6.50 -6.82
C SER A 647 -20.93 5.72 -6.14
N ARG A 648 -20.64 4.52 -5.64
CA ARG A 648 -21.56 3.65 -4.89
C ARG A 648 -20.84 3.10 -3.65
N PRO A 649 -21.50 3.06 -2.47
CA PRO A 649 -20.88 2.51 -1.25
C PRO A 649 -20.32 1.10 -1.47
N ALA A 650 -19.14 0.81 -0.92
CA ALA A 650 -18.46 -0.47 -1.15
C ALA A 650 -19.30 -1.70 -0.77
N LEU A 651 -20.08 -1.65 0.32
CA LEU A 651 -20.96 -2.74 0.72
C LEU A 651 -22.11 -2.98 -0.28
N GLU A 652 -22.66 -1.92 -0.86
CA GLU A 652 -23.69 -2.04 -1.90
C GLU A 652 -23.10 -2.61 -3.18
N SER A 653 -21.89 -2.17 -3.56
CA SER A 653 -21.12 -2.74 -4.66
C SER A 653 -20.83 -4.23 -4.46
N PHE A 654 -20.42 -4.61 -3.25
CA PHE A 654 -20.23 -6.01 -2.88
C PHE A 654 -21.53 -6.81 -2.98
N ARG A 655 -22.66 -6.30 -2.46
CA ARG A 655 -23.96 -6.97 -2.58
C ARG A 655 -24.41 -7.11 -4.02
N ALA A 656 -24.20 -6.09 -4.86
CA ALA A 656 -24.54 -6.14 -6.27
C ALA A 656 -23.73 -7.22 -7.01
N PHE A 657 -22.45 -7.35 -6.66
CA PHE A 657 -21.61 -8.43 -7.16
C PHE A 657 -22.03 -9.80 -6.58
N ARG A 658 -22.06 -9.97 -5.26
CA ARG A 658 -22.17 -11.26 -4.58
C ARG A 658 -23.60 -11.79 -4.46
N GLY A 659 -24.59 -10.90 -4.49
CA GLY A 659 -26.01 -11.18 -4.22
C GLY A 659 -26.37 -11.27 -2.74
N ARG A 660 -25.42 -11.02 -1.83
CA ARG A 660 -25.58 -11.08 -0.36
C ARG A 660 -24.49 -10.28 0.35
N ASP A 661 -24.62 -10.14 1.67
CA ASP A 661 -23.57 -9.59 2.54
C ASP A 661 -22.31 -10.49 2.60
N PRO A 662 -21.13 -9.91 2.90
CA PRO A 662 -19.88 -10.65 3.02
C PRO A 662 -19.89 -11.63 4.20
N GLN A 663 -19.24 -12.78 4.03
CA GLN A 663 -19.14 -13.85 5.01
C GLN A 663 -17.67 -14.27 5.23
N ILE A 664 -17.31 -14.53 6.50
CA ILE A 664 -15.92 -14.85 6.90
C ILE A 664 -15.49 -16.28 6.52
N ASP A 665 -16.44 -17.16 6.20
CA ASP A 665 -16.21 -18.58 5.95
C ASP A 665 -15.18 -18.84 4.83
N ALA A 666 -15.22 -18.04 3.76
CA ALA A 666 -14.27 -18.15 2.66
C ALA A 666 -12.84 -17.86 3.13
N LEU A 667 -12.64 -16.77 3.89
CA LEU A 667 -11.35 -16.41 4.47
C LEU A 667 -10.79 -17.54 5.36
N LEU A 668 -11.61 -18.05 6.29
CA LEU A 668 -11.17 -19.14 7.18
C LEU A 668 -10.78 -20.40 6.40
N ARG A 669 -11.55 -20.77 5.37
CA ARG A 669 -11.23 -21.91 4.50
C ARG A 669 -9.96 -21.67 3.70
N HIS A 670 -9.81 -20.50 3.08
CA HIS A 670 -8.65 -20.15 2.27
C HIS A 670 -7.36 -20.08 3.09
N SER A 671 -7.44 -19.70 4.36
CA SER A 671 -6.31 -19.70 5.31
C SER A 671 -6.09 -21.04 6.03
N GLY A 672 -6.85 -22.09 5.72
CA GLY A 672 -6.73 -23.40 6.38
C GLY A 672 -7.15 -23.41 7.86
N MET A 673 -7.98 -22.45 8.27
CA MET A 673 -8.46 -22.26 9.65
C MET A 673 -9.87 -22.79 9.85
N VAL A 674 -10.16 -23.95 9.26
CA VAL A 674 -11.39 -24.71 9.48
C VAL A 674 -11.03 -26.01 10.19
N GLU A 675 -11.84 -26.42 11.15
CA GLU A 675 -11.67 -27.76 11.73
C GLU A 675 -11.89 -28.79 10.62
N THR A 676 -10.87 -29.59 10.33
CA THR A 676 -11.04 -30.81 9.54
C THR A 676 -11.95 -31.75 10.32
N ALA A 677 -13.18 -31.97 9.80
CA ALA A 677 -14.15 -32.92 10.33
C ALA A 677 -13.61 -34.35 10.37
#